data_AF-A0A2E9EX70-F1
#
_entry.id   AF-A0A2E9EX70-F1
#
_cell.length_a   1.000
_cell.length_b   1.000
_cell.length_c   1.000
_cell.angle_alpha   90.00
_cell.angle_beta   90.00
_cell.angle_gamma   90.00
#
_symmetry.space_group_name_H-M   'P 1'
#
loop_
_entity.id
_entity.type
_entity.pdbx_description
1 polymer ?
#
loop_
_entity_poly.entity_id
_entity_poly.type
_entity_poly.pdbx_seq_one_letter_code
_entity_poly.pdbx_strand_id
1 'polypeptide(L)'
;MAEWLADNRAMFALITIIGLLIAFVWSIRIGVQQTRLRARDEVFGDPERTKGGWYWAVCGVSALMLVWFYYSWGTARAVFPNAANELCQVAKIDESLAPISAALPVRSRYLKSTTLVVRNSAQLEALATSMPEGVFSADEARRLETGVDQTRQLIALLSNPEFTSQETKRSLADVEGQLADLTGKLEAGPGDMMPSPKALTQSRWGTSEVEIPMLPMTPRGVMFDHVSAELVAVSKDFLSIRNLSPQAEALIASTAELINSVKKGEPQVDLDEDGAKARKAYVKAVERIFKRIDDATIFPAQAMEGINNAVAKLNATVDDAKGGLGIVEATFFPGQGIVKSKTQCTEQGSGRWLPKPSDVVVTFVTLANPDMDGGGGYKGTRLLWWKWLSIADVVGFLVPDGIVDMLPGDYGAHGVDGEFQPTYKDHLLAFAKGDVYLGSVPMLDGHIWDSLFRVLVAMAFGIMLGVPLGIYMGVSRLFKSFFDPLIELYRPVPPLAWAPLILTIFGIQDDGKIFLLFMVAFAIMVISARTGASGTQLSKIRASHSLGATDRQILRYVILPNALPEILTGVRISIGVCWGTLVAAEMLAGTTGIGFIENVARTVSDYELIWVTILIMGLLGLLFDLVMRWVIGKLIPWRGKG
;
A
#
# COMPACT_ATOMS: atom_id res chain seq x y z
N MET A 1 -27.49 -10.74 -14.24
CA MET A 1 -27.85 -9.80 -13.15
C MET A 1 -26.65 -8.97 -12.71
N ALA A 2 -25.48 -9.57 -12.44
CA ALA A 2 -24.26 -8.84 -12.08
C ALA A 2 -23.74 -7.89 -13.18
N GLU A 3 -23.75 -8.31 -14.45
CA GLU A 3 -23.38 -7.45 -15.59
C GLU A 3 -24.33 -6.26 -15.75
N TRP A 4 -25.65 -6.49 -15.66
CA TRP A 4 -26.64 -5.41 -15.72
C TRP A 4 -26.49 -4.40 -14.57
N LEU A 5 -26.15 -4.86 -13.35
CA LEU A 5 -25.82 -3.99 -12.22
C LEU A 5 -24.53 -3.19 -12.49
N ALA A 6 -23.54 -3.80 -13.15
CA ALA A 6 -22.28 -3.15 -13.52
C ALA A 6 -22.49 -2.01 -14.55
N ASP A 7 -23.31 -2.25 -15.58
CA ASP A 7 -23.60 -1.26 -16.62
C ASP A 7 -24.45 -0.07 -16.12
N ASN A 8 -25.21 -0.27 -15.05
CA ASN A 8 -26.10 0.73 -14.46
C ASN A 8 -25.57 1.32 -13.14
N ARG A 9 -24.29 1.09 -12.78
CA ARG A 9 -23.68 1.56 -11.51
C ARG A 9 -23.89 3.06 -11.26
N ALA A 10 -23.75 3.89 -12.29
CA ALA A 10 -23.93 5.35 -12.17
C ALA A 10 -25.35 5.73 -11.72
N MET A 11 -26.37 5.04 -12.24
CA MET A 11 -27.76 5.25 -11.86
C MET A 11 -28.02 4.81 -10.41
N PHE A 12 -27.47 3.67 -9.99
CA PHE A 12 -27.58 3.21 -8.61
C PHE A 12 -26.90 4.17 -7.64
N ALA A 13 -25.68 4.60 -7.95
CA ALA A 13 -24.97 5.59 -7.16
C ALA A 13 -25.80 6.88 -7.02
N LEU A 14 -26.41 7.37 -8.10
CA LEU A 14 -27.28 8.54 -8.06
C LEU A 14 -28.47 8.36 -7.12
N ILE A 15 -29.19 7.23 -7.23
CA ILE A 15 -30.34 6.92 -6.36
C ILE A 15 -29.90 6.85 -4.89
N THR A 16 -28.78 6.20 -4.61
CA THR A 16 -28.23 6.10 -3.25
C THR A 16 -27.84 7.48 -2.71
N ILE A 17 -27.15 8.31 -3.49
CA ILE A 17 -26.75 9.67 -3.10
C ILE A 17 -27.98 10.52 -2.78
N ILE A 18 -29.02 10.47 -3.63
CA ILE A 18 -30.28 11.19 -3.39
C ILE A 18 -30.95 10.69 -2.10
N GLY A 19 -31.01 9.38 -1.89
CA GLY A 19 -31.55 8.77 -0.67
C GLY A 19 -30.80 9.22 0.59
N LEU A 20 -29.46 9.27 0.53
CA LEU A 20 -28.61 9.73 1.64
C LEU A 20 -28.79 11.24 1.92
N LEU A 21 -28.93 12.07 0.89
CA LEU A 21 -29.21 13.51 1.06
C LEU A 21 -30.56 13.73 1.74
N ILE A 22 -31.60 13.01 1.31
CA ILE A 22 -32.93 13.07 1.95
C ILE A 22 -32.83 12.62 3.40
N ALA A 23 -32.16 11.49 3.69
CA ALA A 23 -31.98 10.98 5.04
C ALA A 23 -31.20 11.95 5.93
N PHE A 24 -30.15 12.58 5.40
CA PHE A 24 -29.36 13.59 6.10
C PHE A 24 -30.19 14.81 6.48
N VAL A 25 -30.91 15.41 5.52
CA VAL A 25 -31.73 16.60 5.77
C VAL A 25 -32.91 16.27 6.70
N TRP A 26 -33.57 15.13 6.47
CA TRP A 26 -34.73 14.72 7.28
C TRP A 26 -34.33 14.41 8.72
N SER A 27 -33.20 13.74 8.92
CA SER A 27 -32.70 13.43 10.26
C SER A 27 -32.26 14.67 11.05
N ILE A 28 -31.65 15.68 10.40
CA ILE A 28 -31.38 16.98 11.02
C ILE A 28 -32.68 17.66 11.42
N ARG A 29 -33.68 17.68 10.53
CA ARG A 29 -34.98 18.31 10.82
C ARG A 29 -35.67 17.66 12.02
N ILE A 30 -35.75 16.33 12.05
CA ILE A 30 -36.31 15.58 13.20
C ILE A 30 -35.49 15.86 14.45
N GLY A 31 -34.16 15.80 14.37
CA GLY A 31 -33.29 16.01 15.51
C GLY A 31 -33.42 17.40 16.13
N VAL A 32 -33.51 18.44 15.30
CA VAL A 32 -33.76 19.82 15.76
C VAL A 32 -35.16 19.94 16.37
N GLN A 33 -36.19 19.35 15.75
CA GLN A 33 -37.56 19.36 16.29
C GLN A 33 -37.63 18.67 17.66
N GLN A 34 -37.06 17.47 17.81
CA GLN A 34 -37.06 16.76 19.08
C GLN A 34 -36.24 17.47 20.15
N THR A 35 -35.09 18.05 19.79
CA THR A 35 -34.27 18.81 20.75
C THR A 35 -35.03 20.04 21.28
N ARG A 36 -35.82 20.71 20.43
CA ARG A 36 -36.67 21.84 20.84
C ARG A 36 -37.83 21.43 21.74
N LEU A 37 -38.40 20.25 21.52
CA LEU A 37 -39.47 19.70 22.37
C LEU A 37 -38.92 19.29 23.75
N ARG A 38 -37.80 18.54 23.78
CA ARG A 38 -37.17 18.09 25.04
C ARG A 38 -36.69 19.23 25.93
N ALA A 39 -36.25 20.35 25.36
CA ALA A 39 -35.84 21.53 26.11
C ALA A 39 -36.97 22.15 26.98
N ARG A 40 -38.24 21.82 26.70
CA ARG A 40 -39.40 22.30 27.46
C ARG A 40 -39.96 21.28 28.46
N ASP A 41 -39.71 19.99 28.26
CA ASP A 41 -40.46 18.92 28.93
C ASP A 41 -39.65 18.05 29.91
N GLU A 42 -38.30 18.13 29.95
CA GLU A 42 -37.49 17.17 30.72
C GLU A 42 -36.74 17.77 31.94
N VAL A 43 -36.88 17.13 33.10
CA VAL A 43 -36.17 17.44 34.36
C VAL A 43 -34.82 16.71 34.42
N PHE A 44 -33.81 17.28 35.08
CA PHE A 44 -32.48 16.66 35.25
C PHE A 44 -32.58 15.25 35.87
N GLY A 45 -32.02 14.23 35.19
CA GLY A 45 -31.90 12.86 35.72
C GLY A 45 -32.79 11.81 35.06
N ASP A 46 -33.60 12.18 34.06
CA ASP A 46 -34.47 11.21 33.37
C ASP A 46 -33.67 10.20 32.51
N PRO A 47 -33.76 8.88 32.76
CA PRO A 47 -33.14 7.85 31.92
C PRO A 47 -33.67 7.83 30.48
N GLU A 48 -34.85 8.39 30.19
CA GLU A 48 -35.35 8.55 28.82
C GLU A 48 -34.50 9.49 27.96
N ARG A 49 -33.70 10.39 28.59
CA ARG A 49 -32.72 11.26 27.93
C ARG A 49 -31.73 10.48 27.05
N THR A 50 -31.52 9.19 27.34
CA THR A 50 -30.63 8.29 26.59
C THR A 50 -31.32 7.46 25.50
N LYS A 51 -32.66 7.40 25.47
CA LYS A 51 -33.43 6.47 24.61
C LYS A 51 -33.80 7.01 23.22
N GLY A 52 -33.40 8.22 22.85
CA GLY A 52 -33.69 8.78 21.52
C GLY A 52 -32.53 9.54 20.92
N GLY A 53 -31.89 8.94 19.90
CA GLY A 53 -30.79 9.53 19.14
C GLY A 53 -30.54 8.86 17.78
N TRP A 54 -31.44 7.98 17.32
CA TRP A 54 -31.29 7.25 16.06
C TRP A 54 -31.16 8.20 14.86
N TYR A 55 -31.83 9.34 14.89
CA TYR A 55 -31.74 10.37 13.85
C TYR A 55 -30.32 10.97 13.77
N TRP A 56 -29.61 11.16 14.88
CA TRP A 56 -28.22 11.60 14.83
C TRP A 56 -27.28 10.52 14.31
N ALA A 57 -27.56 9.25 14.59
CA ALA A 57 -26.83 8.13 13.99
C ALA A 57 -27.05 8.06 12.47
N VAL A 58 -28.29 8.18 12.00
CA VAL A 58 -28.64 8.24 10.57
C VAL A 58 -28.00 9.46 9.91
N CYS A 59 -28.00 10.63 10.57
CA CYS A 59 -27.31 11.83 10.12
C CYS A 59 -25.80 11.58 9.94
N GLY A 60 -25.14 11.02 10.96
CA GLY A 60 -23.71 10.71 10.92
C GLY A 60 -23.35 9.70 9.83
N VAL A 61 -24.11 8.61 9.71
CA VAL A 61 -23.89 7.59 8.67
C VAL A 61 -24.12 8.20 7.27
N SER A 62 -25.18 9.00 7.11
CA SER A 62 -25.48 9.64 5.82
C SER A 62 -24.39 10.64 5.43
N ALA A 63 -23.91 11.45 6.36
CA ALA A 63 -22.81 12.38 6.14
C ALA A 63 -21.51 11.66 5.73
N LEU A 64 -21.14 10.60 6.46
CA LEU A 64 -19.96 9.79 6.15
C LEU A 64 -20.05 9.17 4.75
N MET A 65 -21.21 8.61 4.40
CA MET A 65 -21.41 8.03 3.07
C MET A 65 -21.41 9.08 1.96
N LEU A 66 -21.98 10.26 2.18
CA LEU A 66 -21.94 11.35 1.20
C LEU A 66 -20.51 11.86 0.96
N VAL A 67 -19.73 12.02 2.03
CA VAL A 67 -18.30 12.36 1.93
C VAL A 67 -17.54 11.25 1.18
N TRP A 68 -17.83 9.99 1.46
CA TRP A 68 -17.25 8.86 0.72
C TRP A 68 -17.59 8.94 -0.77
N PHE A 69 -18.86 9.08 -1.15
CA PHE A 69 -19.28 9.15 -2.56
C PHE A 69 -18.65 10.33 -3.32
N TYR A 70 -18.40 11.44 -2.64
CA TYR A 70 -17.68 12.58 -3.19
C TYR A 70 -16.20 12.25 -3.46
N TYR A 71 -15.47 11.77 -2.45
CA TYR A 71 -14.03 11.48 -2.59
C TYR A 71 -13.72 10.25 -3.44
N SER A 72 -14.65 9.30 -3.54
CA SER A 72 -14.56 8.13 -4.43
C SER A 72 -15.02 8.45 -5.87
N TRP A 73 -15.30 9.72 -6.19
CA TRP A 73 -15.72 10.20 -7.50
C TRP A 73 -17.05 9.61 -8.01
N GLY A 74 -17.78 8.89 -7.13
CA GLY A 74 -19.09 8.32 -7.43
C GLY A 74 -20.12 9.38 -7.79
N THR A 75 -20.06 10.56 -7.13
CA THR A 75 -20.92 11.71 -7.49
C THR A 75 -20.61 12.23 -8.90
N ALA A 76 -19.32 12.38 -9.25
CA ALA A 76 -18.91 12.84 -10.57
C ALA A 76 -19.38 11.89 -11.67
N ARG A 77 -19.21 10.58 -11.47
CA ARG A 77 -19.65 9.52 -12.39
C ARG A 77 -21.17 9.47 -12.57
N ALA A 78 -21.90 9.65 -11.47
CA ALA A 78 -23.36 9.63 -11.48
C ALA A 78 -23.96 10.82 -12.25
N VAL A 79 -23.38 12.01 -12.10
CA VAL A 79 -23.92 13.26 -12.67
C VAL A 79 -23.32 13.58 -14.05
N PHE A 80 -22.04 13.28 -14.26
CA PHE A 80 -21.28 13.60 -15.47
C PHE A 80 -20.53 12.37 -16.02
N PRO A 81 -21.24 11.38 -16.59
CA PRO A 81 -20.63 10.10 -16.99
C PRO A 81 -19.57 10.23 -18.10
N ASN A 82 -19.66 11.28 -18.93
CA ASN A 82 -18.72 11.51 -20.04
C ASN A 82 -17.51 12.38 -19.63
N ALA A 83 -17.57 13.08 -18.49
CA ALA A 83 -16.54 14.03 -18.08
C ALA A 83 -15.17 13.34 -17.90
N ALA A 84 -15.14 12.12 -17.37
CA ALA A 84 -13.90 11.38 -17.20
C ALA A 84 -13.24 11.01 -18.54
N ASN A 85 -14.03 10.64 -19.56
CA ASN A 85 -13.49 10.35 -20.89
C ASN A 85 -12.89 11.60 -21.53
N GLU A 86 -13.55 12.75 -21.40
CA GLU A 86 -13.08 14.03 -21.94
C GLU A 86 -11.82 14.52 -21.22
N LEU A 87 -11.79 14.44 -19.88
CA LEU A 87 -10.60 14.75 -19.09
C LEU A 87 -9.44 13.79 -19.38
N CYS A 88 -9.72 12.53 -19.70
CA CYS A 88 -8.70 11.60 -20.20
C CYS A 88 -8.10 12.08 -21.54
N GLN A 89 -8.90 12.66 -22.45
CA GLN A 89 -8.37 13.23 -23.69
C GLN A 89 -7.51 14.46 -23.43
N VAL A 90 -7.90 15.32 -22.48
CA VAL A 90 -7.05 16.43 -22.02
C VAL A 90 -5.74 15.90 -21.43
N ALA A 91 -5.81 14.85 -20.59
CA ALA A 91 -4.63 14.24 -19.99
C ALA A 91 -3.67 13.62 -21.03
N LYS A 92 -4.17 13.21 -22.20
CA LYS A 92 -3.30 12.82 -23.33
C LYS A 92 -2.52 14.01 -23.89
N ILE A 93 -3.13 15.20 -23.98
CA ILE A 93 -2.41 16.42 -24.38
C ILE A 93 -1.29 16.70 -23.38
N ASP A 94 -1.59 16.66 -22.07
CA ASP A 94 -0.59 16.86 -21.02
C ASP A 94 0.58 15.86 -21.12
N GLU A 95 0.27 14.58 -21.37
CA GLU A 95 1.29 13.53 -21.51
C GLU A 95 2.11 13.70 -22.80
N SER A 96 1.49 14.04 -23.93
CA SER A 96 2.18 14.37 -25.18
C SER A 96 3.08 15.61 -25.03
N LEU A 97 2.66 16.59 -24.22
CA LEU A 97 3.38 17.83 -23.92
C LEU A 97 4.45 17.67 -22.83
N ALA A 98 4.40 16.59 -22.04
CA ALA A 98 5.29 16.36 -20.91
C ALA A 98 6.79 16.46 -21.25
N PRO A 99 7.28 15.94 -22.40
CA PRO A 99 8.70 16.06 -22.75
C PRO A 99 9.15 17.50 -23.01
N ILE A 100 8.30 18.32 -23.65
CA ILE A 100 8.57 19.75 -23.89
C ILE A 100 8.51 20.52 -22.57
N SER A 101 7.40 20.38 -21.83
CA SER A 101 7.20 21.08 -20.57
C SER A 101 8.24 20.72 -19.49
N ALA A 102 8.80 19.50 -19.51
CA ALA A 102 9.89 19.10 -18.62
C ALA A 102 11.23 19.80 -18.91
N ALA A 103 11.42 20.35 -20.13
CA ALA A 103 12.58 21.18 -20.45
C ALA A 103 12.39 22.65 -20.02
N LEU A 104 11.13 23.08 -19.88
CA LEU A 104 10.70 24.44 -19.61
C LEU A 104 10.46 24.71 -18.11
N PRO A 105 10.32 25.98 -17.69
CA PRO A 105 10.09 26.35 -16.29
C PRO A 105 8.60 26.33 -15.91
N VAL A 106 7.72 25.65 -16.66
CA VAL A 106 6.25 25.68 -16.47
C VAL A 106 5.80 25.27 -15.06
N ARG A 107 6.63 24.51 -14.33
CA ARG A 107 6.39 24.11 -12.92
C ARG A 107 7.61 24.30 -12.01
N SER A 108 8.65 24.97 -12.48
CA SER A 108 9.92 25.09 -11.76
C SER A 108 10.52 26.49 -11.89
N ARG A 109 11.32 26.91 -10.90
CA ARG A 109 11.90 28.26 -10.90
C ARG A 109 12.96 28.48 -12.00
N TYR A 110 13.52 27.40 -12.55
CA TYR A 110 14.66 27.45 -13.46
C TYR A 110 14.49 26.46 -14.61
N LEU A 111 15.02 26.81 -15.79
CA LEU A 111 15.09 25.88 -16.92
C LEU A 111 15.89 24.63 -16.57
N LYS A 112 15.52 23.49 -17.16
CA LYS A 112 16.26 22.24 -16.96
C LYS A 112 17.72 22.37 -17.43
N SER A 113 17.96 23.08 -18.53
CA SER A 113 19.31 23.42 -19.01
C SER A 113 20.11 24.19 -17.95
N THR A 114 19.52 25.20 -17.31
CA THR A 114 20.17 25.96 -16.22
C THR A 114 20.52 25.05 -15.04
N THR A 115 19.62 24.17 -14.62
CA THR A 115 19.93 23.22 -13.52
C THR A 115 21.02 22.21 -13.91
N LEU A 116 21.12 21.83 -15.18
CA LEU A 116 22.20 20.99 -15.70
C LEU A 116 23.54 21.76 -15.68
N VAL A 117 23.55 23.01 -16.14
CA VAL A 117 24.75 23.86 -16.14
C VAL A 117 25.27 24.04 -14.71
N VAL A 118 24.45 24.52 -13.77
CA VAL A 118 24.86 24.78 -12.38
C VAL A 118 25.43 23.51 -11.73
N ARG A 119 24.72 22.39 -11.87
CA ARG A 119 25.14 21.10 -11.30
C ARG A 119 26.45 20.58 -11.91
N ASN A 120 26.56 20.56 -13.24
CA ASN A 120 27.72 19.98 -13.89
C ASN A 120 28.95 20.89 -13.73
N SER A 121 28.79 22.22 -13.74
CA SER A 121 29.88 23.15 -13.43
C SER A 121 30.46 22.91 -12.04
N ALA A 122 29.61 22.79 -11.01
CA ALA A 122 30.04 22.46 -9.66
C ALA A 122 30.74 21.07 -9.58
N GLN A 123 30.25 20.08 -10.31
CA GLN A 123 30.88 18.76 -10.36
C GLN A 123 32.24 18.77 -11.07
N LEU A 124 32.41 19.58 -12.13
CA LEU A 124 33.68 19.76 -12.82
C LEU A 124 34.70 20.51 -11.94
N GLU A 125 34.26 21.47 -11.12
CA GLU A 125 35.10 22.15 -10.13
C GLU A 125 35.57 21.18 -9.04
N ALA A 126 34.66 20.37 -8.50
CA ALA A 126 35.01 19.31 -7.56
C ALA A 126 35.97 18.28 -8.16
N LEU A 127 35.80 17.88 -9.43
CA LEU A 127 36.72 16.94 -10.08
C LEU A 127 38.12 17.52 -10.30
N ALA A 128 38.22 18.80 -10.68
CA ALA A 128 39.50 19.46 -10.86
C ALA A 128 40.30 19.54 -9.55
N THR A 129 39.62 19.62 -8.41
CA THR A 129 40.25 19.72 -7.07
C THR A 129 40.46 18.36 -6.38
N SER A 130 39.85 17.29 -6.87
CA SER A 130 39.87 15.95 -6.26
C SER A 130 40.67 14.91 -7.04
N MET A 131 41.62 15.34 -7.89
CA MET A 131 42.47 14.42 -8.62
C MET A 131 43.34 13.61 -7.62
N PRO A 132 43.32 12.26 -7.67
CA PRO A 132 44.13 11.44 -6.77
C PRO A 132 45.63 11.61 -7.03
N GLU A 133 46.41 11.85 -5.98
CA GLU A 133 47.87 11.95 -6.06
C GLU A 133 48.51 10.58 -6.35
N GLY A 134 49.53 10.56 -7.20
CA GLY A 134 50.31 9.35 -7.50
C GLY A 134 49.61 8.30 -8.39
N VAL A 135 48.36 8.54 -8.82
CA VAL A 135 47.57 7.57 -9.61
C VAL A 135 47.70 7.78 -11.12
N PHE A 136 47.99 9.00 -11.57
CA PHE A 136 48.11 9.37 -12.97
C PHE A 136 49.52 9.85 -13.29
N SER A 137 50.03 9.51 -14.48
CA SER A 137 51.25 10.15 -15.00
C SER A 137 51.02 11.64 -15.28
N ALA A 138 52.10 12.43 -15.36
CA ALA A 138 52.00 13.87 -15.64
C ALA A 138 51.32 14.18 -16.98
N ASP A 139 51.44 13.30 -17.98
CA ASP A 139 50.79 13.44 -19.29
C ASP A 139 49.29 13.07 -19.21
N GLU A 140 48.93 11.96 -18.55
CA GLU A 140 47.53 11.59 -18.33
C GLU A 140 46.77 12.63 -17.51
N ALA A 141 47.38 13.15 -16.44
CA ALA A 141 46.81 14.20 -15.61
C ALA A 141 46.51 15.45 -16.45
N ARG A 142 47.47 15.91 -17.26
CA ARG A 142 47.30 17.08 -18.14
C ARG A 142 46.19 16.86 -19.18
N ARG A 143 46.07 15.66 -19.75
CA ARG A 143 44.99 15.34 -20.71
C ARG A 143 43.62 15.34 -20.05
N LEU A 144 43.51 14.81 -18.83
CA LEU A 144 42.26 14.81 -18.07
C LEU A 144 41.87 16.22 -17.62
N GLU A 145 42.81 17.03 -17.15
CA GLU A 145 42.60 18.46 -16.85
C GLU A 145 42.12 19.20 -18.10
N THR A 146 42.79 19.00 -19.23
CA THR A 146 42.38 19.59 -20.53
C THR A 146 40.97 19.14 -20.91
N GLY A 147 40.62 17.87 -20.74
CA GLY A 147 39.28 17.36 -21.01
C GLY A 147 38.22 17.98 -20.09
N VAL A 148 38.52 18.18 -18.80
CA VAL A 148 37.65 18.88 -17.85
C VAL A 148 37.44 20.33 -18.27
N ASP A 149 38.51 21.03 -18.65
CA ASP A 149 38.44 22.43 -19.09
C ASP A 149 37.71 22.60 -20.43
N GLN A 150 37.95 21.70 -21.40
CA GLN A 150 37.18 21.67 -22.65
C GLN A 150 35.70 21.39 -22.38
N THR A 151 35.38 20.51 -21.43
CA THR A 151 33.98 20.27 -21.02
C THR A 151 33.35 21.53 -20.41
N ARG A 152 34.10 22.31 -19.62
CA ARG A 152 33.63 23.62 -19.11
C ARG A 152 33.44 24.64 -20.24
N GLN A 153 34.37 24.71 -21.19
CA GLN A 153 34.26 25.56 -22.37
C GLN A 153 33.04 25.19 -23.22
N LEU A 154 32.75 23.89 -23.37
CA LEU A 154 31.57 23.41 -24.06
C LEU A 154 30.28 23.90 -23.40
N ILE A 155 30.19 23.87 -22.07
CA ILE A 155 29.06 24.46 -21.33
C ILE A 155 28.91 25.95 -21.67
N ALA A 156 30.01 26.71 -21.68
CA ALA A 156 29.99 28.14 -21.96
C ALA A 156 29.53 28.43 -23.41
N LEU A 157 30.03 27.66 -24.38
CA LEU A 157 29.64 27.77 -25.78
C LEU A 157 28.15 27.47 -25.98
N LEU A 158 27.66 26.35 -25.44
CA LEU A 158 26.25 25.95 -25.55
C LEU A 158 25.29 26.93 -24.87
N SER A 159 25.77 27.66 -23.86
CA SER A 159 24.96 28.64 -23.11
C SER A 159 24.91 30.03 -23.77
N ASN A 160 25.80 30.32 -24.72
CA ASN A 160 25.93 31.63 -25.33
C ASN A 160 25.08 31.73 -26.62
N PRO A 161 24.15 32.71 -26.72
CA PRO A 161 23.26 32.86 -27.88
C PRO A 161 23.96 33.17 -29.21
N GLU A 162 25.19 33.70 -29.18
CA GLU A 162 25.97 33.99 -30.40
C GLU A 162 26.38 32.72 -31.15
N PHE A 163 26.59 31.61 -30.42
CA PHE A 163 27.05 30.36 -30.98
C PHE A 163 25.92 29.39 -31.35
N THR A 164 24.65 29.75 -31.15
CA THR A 164 23.52 28.94 -31.60
C THR A 164 23.43 28.95 -33.13
N SER A 165 23.46 27.76 -33.75
CA SER A 165 23.37 27.62 -35.22
C SER A 165 22.02 28.13 -35.76
N GLN A 166 22.02 28.58 -37.03
CA GLN A 166 20.77 29.00 -37.69
C GLN A 166 19.80 27.83 -37.89
N GLU A 167 20.30 26.61 -38.04
CA GLU A 167 19.49 25.41 -38.12
C GLU A 167 18.73 25.16 -36.82
N THR A 168 19.41 25.18 -35.66
CA THR A 168 18.78 25.05 -34.35
C THR A 168 17.71 26.13 -34.13
N LYS A 169 18.00 27.39 -34.50
CA LYS A 169 17.01 28.48 -34.40
C LYS A 169 15.76 28.23 -35.25
N ARG A 170 15.94 27.73 -36.47
CA ARG A 170 14.82 27.36 -37.36
C ARG A 170 14.00 26.19 -36.81
N SER A 171 14.65 25.15 -36.30
CA SER A 171 13.93 24.01 -35.70
C SER A 171 13.12 24.40 -34.47
N LEU A 172 13.64 25.31 -33.64
CA LEU A 172 12.89 25.84 -32.49
C LEU A 172 11.68 26.68 -32.94
N ALA A 173 11.85 27.51 -33.97
CA ALA A 173 10.77 28.31 -34.55
C ALA A 173 9.71 27.44 -35.25
N ASP A 174 10.11 26.32 -35.86
CA ASP A 174 9.19 25.35 -36.48
C ASP A 174 8.31 24.69 -35.41
N VAL A 175 8.91 24.22 -34.30
CA VAL A 175 8.15 23.68 -33.16
C VAL A 175 7.20 24.73 -32.58
N GLU A 176 7.64 26.00 -32.46
CA GLU A 176 6.78 27.11 -32.03
C GLU A 176 5.57 27.29 -32.97
N GLY A 177 5.80 27.28 -34.29
CA GLY A 177 4.75 27.35 -35.30
C GLY A 177 3.76 26.18 -35.23
N GLN A 178 4.27 24.96 -35.09
CA GLN A 178 3.44 23.76 -34.92
C GLN A 178 2.55 23.85 -33.65
N LEU A 179 3.10 24.35 -32.53
CA LEU A 179 2.33 24.57 -31.30
C LEU A 179 1.27 25.67 -31.47
N ALA A 180 1.58 26.73 -32.21
CA ALA A 180 0.63 27.80 -32.53
C ALA A 180 -0.52 27.28 -33.42
N ASP A 181 -0.22 26.43 -34.40
CA ASP A 181 -1.22 25.80 -35.26
C ASP A 181 -2.16 24.89 -34.47
N LEU A 182 -1.61 24.08 -33.54
CA LEU A 182 -2.41 23.26 -32.62
C LEU A 182 -3.29 24.13 -31.72
N THR A 183 -2.78 25.26 -31.26
CA THR A 183 -3.54 26.24 -30.47
C THR A 183 -4.72 26.78 -31.29
N GLY A 184 -4.50 27.14 -32.56
CA GLY A 184 -5.56 27.60 -33.46
C GLY A 184 -6.65 26.54 -33.72
N LYS A 185 -6.27 25.25 -33.80
CA LYS A 185 -7.22 24.15 -33.91
C LYS A 185 -8.10 24.00 -32.66
N LEU A 186 -7.57 24.24 -31.47
CA LEU A 186 -8.35 24.24 -30.23
C LEU A 186 -9.29 25.45 -30.16
N GLU A 187 -8.82 26.64 -30.56
CA GLU A 187 -9.64 27.87 -30.62
C GLU A 187 -10.82 27.73 -31.60
N ALA A 188 -10.65 26.98 -32.70
CA ALA A 188 -11.73 26.71 -33.67
C ALA A 188 -12.86 25.82 -33.12
N GLY A 189 -12.60 25.07 -32.04
CA GLY A 189 -13.55 24.15 -31.43
C GLY A 189 -13.78 22.86 -32.25
N PRO A 190 -14.67 21.97 -31.76
CA PRO A 190 -14.83 20.62 -32.31
C PRO A 190 -15.57 20.55 -33.66
N GLY A 191 -16.23 21.61 -34.12
CA GLY A 191 -16.98 21.63 -35.39
C GLY A 191 -17.91 20.42 -35.56
N ASP A 192 -17.83 19.75 -36.72
CA ASP A 192 -18.60 18.54 -37.07
C ASP A 192 -17.88 17.21 -36.73
N MET A 193 -16.88 17.23 -35.84
CA MET A 193 -16.14 16.02 -35.47
C MET A 193 -17.06 15.01 -34.76
N MET A 194 -17.12 13.77 -35.27
CA MET A 194 -17.91 12.70 -34.66
C MET A 194 -17.02 11.58 -34.09
N PRO A 195 -17.38 11.02 -32.93
CA PRO A 195 -16.73 9.83 -32.37
C PRO A 195 -16.77 8.64 -33.34
N SER A 196 -15.70 7.84 -33.36
CA SER A 196 -15.68 6.63 -34.16
C SER A 196 -16.72 5.60 -33.66
N PRO A 197 -17.26 4.72 -34.54
CA PRO A 197 -18.19 3.67 -34.11
C PRO A 197 -17.63 2.77 -33.01
N LYS A 198 -16.31 2.49 -33.05
CA LYS A 198 -15.61 1.71 -32.02
C LYS A 198 -15.56 2.42 -30.66
N ALA A 199 -15.42 3.75 -30.66
CA ALA A 199 -15.42 4.55 -29.44
C ALA A 199 -16.80 4.56 -28.76
N LEU A 200 -17.88 4.44 -29.53
CA LEU A 200 -19.24 4.38 -28.99
C LEU A 200 -19.58 2.99 -28.41
N THR A 201 -18.89 1.93 -28.86
CA THR A 201 -19.09 0.56 -28.38
C THR A 201 -18.21 0.17 -27.20
N GLN A 202 -17.25 1.00 -26.79
CA GLN A 202 -16.34 0.68 -25.68
C GLN A 202 -17.07 0.71 -24.32
N SER A 203 -16.48 0.05 -23.32
CA SER A 203 -17.00 0.04 -21.95
C SER A 203 -17.08 1.46 -21.36
N ARG A 204 -18.11 1.70 -20.54
CA ARG A 204 -18.30 2.98 -19.86
C ARG A 204 -17.31 3.13 -18.70
N TRP A 205 -17.20 4.34 -18.17
CA TRP A 205 -16.34 4.66 -17.04
C TRP A 205 -16.58 3.74 -15.84
N GLY A 206 -15.57 2.93 -15.49
CA GLY A 206 -15.57 2.04 -14.34
C GLY A 206 -16.40 0.76 -14.48
N THR A 207 -16.67 0.29 -15.72
CA THR A 207 -17.42 -0.97 -15.95
C THR A 207 -16.55 -2.15 -16.38
N SER A 208 -15.28 -1.93 -16.73
CA SER A 208 -14.31 -2.97 -17.15
C SER A 208 -12.99 -2.84 -16.38
N GLU A 209 -12.01 -3.71 -16.67
CA GLU A 209 -10.63 -3.59 -16.13
C GLU A 209 -9.97 -2.25 -16.50
N VAL A 210 -10.35 -1.66 -17.63
CA VAL A 210 -9.90 -0.33 -18.04
C VAL A 210 -10.76 0.71 -17.32
N GLU A 211 -10.18 1.34 -16.30
CA GLU A 211 -10.88 2.27 -15.41
C GLU A 211 -11.60 3.38 -16.19
N ILE A 212 -10.89 4.10 -17.07
CA ILE A 212 -11.45 5.14 -17.93
C ILE A 212 -11.25 4.76 -19.40
N PRO A 213 -12.32 4.73 -20.22
CA PRO A 213 -12.21 4.43 -21.64
C PRO A 213 -11.31 5.42 -22.38
N MET A 214 -10.43 4.88 -23.23
CA MET A 214 -9.37 5.65 -23.90
C MET A 214 -9.83 6.36 -25.17
N LEU A 215 -10.81 5.83 -25.91
CA LEU A 215 -11.24 6.44 -27.17
C LEU A 215 -12.20 7.60 -26.89
N PRO A 216 -12.13 8.70 -27.66
CA PRO A 216 -13.00 9.85 -27.44
C PRO A 216 -14.47 9.51 -27.76
N MET A 217 -15.36 9.76 -26.81
CA MET A 217 -16.81 9.47 -26.92
C MET A 217 -17.66 10.70 -27.24
N THR A 218 -17.07 11.90 -27.19
CA THR A 218 -17.76 13.17 -27.47
C THR A 218 -17.02 13.96 -28.56
N PRO A 219 -17.69 14.84 -29.33
CA PRO A 219 -17.04 15.71 -30.32
C PRO A 219 -15.86 16.51 -29.74
N ARG A 220 -16.04 17.05 -28.52
CA ARG A 220 -14.98 17.73 -27.78
C ARG A 220 -13.81 16.80 -27.43
N GLY A 221 -14.09 15.57 -27.01
CA GLY A 221 -13.05 14.56 -26.79
C GLY A 221 -12.28 14.23 -28.07
N VAL A 222 -12.95 14.16 -29.23
CA VAL A 222 -12.29 13.89 -30.52
C VAL A 222 -11.32 15.00 -30.89
N MET A 223 -11.69 16.27 -30.65
CA MET A 223 -10.80 17.41 -30.85
C MET A 223 -9.53 17.30 -29.99
N PHE A 224 -9.68 17.01 -28.69
CA PHE A 224 -8.52 16.84 -27.80
C PHE A 224 -7.64 15.64 -28.17
N ASP A 225 -8.24 14.52 -28.57
CA ASP A 225 -7.51 13.34 -29.03
C ASP A 225 -6.69 13.65 -30.29
N HIS A 226 -7.28 14.35 -31.26
CA HIS A 226 -6.60 14.77 -32.50
C HIS A 226 -5.40 15.69 -32.21
N VAL A 227 -5.60 16.70 -31.37
CA VAL A 227 -4.52 17.60 -30.93
C VAL A 227 -3.43 16.83 -30.19
N SER A 228 -3.80 15.89 -29.31
CA SER A 228 -2.85 15.08 -28.58
C SER A 228 -2.00 14.19 -29.49
N ALA A 229 -2.59 13.65 -30.56
CA ALA A 229 -1.92 12.78 -31.53
C ALA A 229 -0.90 13.55 -32.38
N GLU A 230 -1.25 14.75 -32.85
CA GLU A 230 -0.30 15.61 -33.55
C GLU A 230 0.82 16.09 -32.62
N LEU A 231 0.50 16.41 -31.35
CA LEU A 231 1.48 16.87 -30.38
C LEU A 231 2.56 15.82 -30.06
N VAL A 232 2.29 14.52 -30.25
CA VAL A 232 3.33 13.47 -30.15
C VAL A 232 4.44 13.69 -31.17
N ALA A 233 4.10 14.08 -32.40
CA ALA A 233 5.08 14.37 -33.45
C ALA A 233 5.88 15.62 -33.10
N VAL A 234 5.21 16.71 -32.72
CA VAL A 234 5.86 17.97 -32.27
C VAL A 234 6.84 17.72 -31.12
N SER A 235 6.43 16.91 -30.15
CA SER A 235 7.24 16.54 -28.99
C SER A 235 8.47 15.72 -29.38
N LYS A 236 8.34 14.81 -30.35
CA LYS A 236 9.45 14.06 -30.92
C LYS A 236 10.43 14.98 -31.67
N ASP A 237 9.92 15.91 -32.45
CA ASP A 237 10.72 16.88 -33.20
C ASP A 237 11.50 17.76 -32.23
N PHE A 238 10.86 18.29 -31.18
CA PHE A 238 11.51 19.04 -30.10
C PHE A 238 12.63 18.24 -29.42
N LEU A 239 12.39 16.98 -29.08
CA LEU A 239 13.39 16.11 -28.44
C LEU A 239 14.59 15.79 -29.35
N SER A 240 14.44 15.95 -30.67
CA SER A 240 15.52 15.75 -31.64
C SER A 240 16.43 16.97 -31.79
N ILE A 241 16.00 18.15 -31.33
CA ILE A 241 16.76 19.40 -31.48
C ILE A 241 18.03 19.33 -30.64
N ARG A 242 19.15 19.69 -31.27
CA ARG A 242 20.48 19.77 -30.66
C ARG A 242 21.07 21.15 -30.92
N ASN A 243 21.76 21.71 -29.93
CA ASN A 243 22.45 22.99 -30.06
C ASN A 243 23.90 22.77 -30.52
N LEU A 244 24.07 22.27 -31.75
CA LEU A 244 25.39 21.97 -32.30
C LEU A 244 25.86 23.15 -33.16
N SER A 245 26.91 23.81 -32.69
CA SER A 245 27.68 24.76 -33.48
C SER A 245 28.92 24.06 -34.04
N PRO A 246 29.49 24.50 -35.18
CA PRO A 246 30.72 23.89 -35.72
C PRO A 246 31.88 23.87 -34.71
N GLN A 247 31.92 24.86 -33.82
CA GLN A 247 32.92 24.94 -32.74
C GLN A 247 32.63 23.96 -31.61
N ALA A 248 31.36 23.78 -31.24
CA ALA A 248 30.94 22.80 -30.24
C ALA A 248 31.21 21.37 -30.74
N GLU A 249 30.94 21.06 -32.01
CA GLU A 249 31.24 19.76 -32.61
C GLU A 249 32.73 19.42 -32.59
N ALA A 250 33.59 20.38 -32.97
CA ALA A 250 35.04 20.21 -32.90
C ALA A 250 35.52 19.98 -31.46
N LEU A 251 34.93 20.69 -30.49
CA LEU A 251 35.27 20.55 -29.08
C LEU A 251 34.80 19.21 -28.50
N ILE A 252 33.59 18.75 -28.86
CA ILE A 252 33.07 17.43 -28.48
C ILE A 252 33.97 16.31 -29.02
N ALA A 253 34.34 16.38 -30.30
CA ALA A 253 35.18 15.36 -30.93
C ALA A 253 36.56 15.26 -30.26
N SER A 254 37.23 16.41 -30.05
CA SER A 254 38.55 16.46 -29.41
C SER A 254 38.51 16.03 -27.93
N THR A 255 37.49 16.45 -27.18
CA THR A 255 37.32 16.05 -25.76
C THR A 255 37.06 14.54 -25.64
N ALA A 256 36.21 13.99 -26.51
CA ALA A 256 35.92 12.56 -26.53
C ALA A 256 37.16 11.72 -26.86
N GLU A 257 38.00 12.18 -27.79
CA GLU A 257 39.25 11.53 -28.13
C GLU A 257 40.23 11.52 -26.95
N LEU A 258 40.39 12.66 -26.26
CA LEU A 258 41.25 12.76 -25.07
C LEU A 258 40.81 11.80 -23.96
N ILE A 259 39.53 11.79 -23.58
CA ILE A 259 39.01 10.92 -22.52
C ILE A 259 39.17 9.44 -22.91
N ASN A 260 38.88 9.10 -24.17
CA ASN A 260 39.01 7.73 -24.65
C ASN A 260 40.47 7.24 -24.69
N SER A 261 41.42 8.13 -24.99
CA SER A 261 42.85 7.80 -25.00
C SER A 261 43.34 7.36 -23.62
N VAL A 262 42.93 8.07 -22.56
CA VAL A 262 43.31 7.74 -21.17
C VAL A 262 42.55 6.51 -20.66
N LYS A 263 41.27 6.37 -21.04
CA LYS A 263 40.43 5.24 -20.63
C LYS A 263 40.90 3.90 -21.20
N LYS A 264 41.34 3.88 -22.47
CA LYS A 264 41.81 2.65 -23.15
C LYS A 264 43.30 2.39 -22.97
N GLY A 265 44.09 3.40 -22.62
CA GLY A 265 45.52 3.26 -22.36
C GLY A 265 45.81 2.44 -21.10
N GLU A 266 46.91 1.69 -21.13
CA GLU A 266 47.45 1.02 -19.96
C GLU A 266 47.98 2.06 -18.94
N PRO A 267 47.87 1.79 -17.63
CA PRO A 267 48.42 2.68 -16.61
C PRO A 267 49.93 2.84 -16.81
N GLN A 268 50.40 4.09 -16.89
CA GLN A 268 51.83 4.40 -17.03
C GLN A 268 52.56 4.46 -15.68
N VAL A 269 51.84 4.29 -14.58
CA VAL A 269 52.33 4.24 -13.21
C VAL A 269 52.02 2.85 -12.65
N ASP A 270 52.91 2.29 -11.84
CA ASP A 270 52.66 1.03 -11.13
C ASP A 270 51.65 1.28 -10.01
N LEU A 271 50.51 0.58 -10.04
CA LEU A 271 49.36 0.82 -9.17
C LEU A 271 49.03 -0.43 -8.37
N ASP A 272 48.73 -0.24 -7.08
CA ASP A 272 48.08 -1.24 -6.25
C ASP A 272 46.59 -1.39 -6.60
N GLU A 273 45.92 -2.37 -5.99
CA GLU A 273 44.50 -2.67 -6.29
C GLU A 273 43.58 -1.47 -6.00
N ASP A 274 43.88 -0.71 -4.94
CA ASP A 274 43.15 0.50 -4.56
C ASP A 274 43.43 1.67 -5.52
N GLY A 275 44.67 1.87 -5.96
CA GLY A 275 45.06 2.86 -6.96
C GLY A 275 44.44 2.60 -8.34
N ALA A 276 44.39 1.33 -8.77
CA ALA A 276 43.72 0.93 -10.01
C ALA A 276 42.20 1.22 -9.97
N LYS A 277 41.57 0.98 -8.80
CA LYS A 277 40.16 1.30 -8.57
C LYS A 277 39.91 2.81 -8.56
N ALA A 278 40.79 3.59 -7.93
CA ALA A 278 40.74 5.05 -7.90
C ALA A 278 40.89 5.66 -9.30
N ARG A 279 41.86 5.19 -10.11
CA ARG A 279 42.06 5.58 -11.51
C ARG A 279 40.77 5.41 -12.32
N LYS A 280 40.21 4.20 -12.28
CA LYS A 280 38.99 3.84 -13.03
C LYS A 280 37.78 4.66 -12.57
N ALA A 281 37.66 4.91 -11.27
CA ALA A 281 36.58 5.72 -10.71
C ALA A 281 36.64 7.17 -11.20
N TYR A 282 37.83 7.79 -11.18
CA TYR A 282 38.02 9.17 -11.60
C TYR A 282 37.78 9.36 -13.11
N VAL A 283 38.38 8.52 -13.97
CA VAL A 283 38.15 8.57 -15.43
C VAL A 283 36.67 8.38 -15.77
N LYS A 284 35.98 7.46 -15.08
CA LYS A 284 34.54 7.23 -15.25
C LYS A 284 33.70 8.42 -14.79
N ALA A 285 34.14 9.17 -13.78
CA ALA A 285 33.46 10.37 -13.32
C ALA A 285 33.56 11.50 -14.36
N VAL A 286 34.75 11.74 -14.92
CA VAL A 286 34.97 12.70 -16.02
C VAL A 286 34.13 12.33 -17.23
N GLU A 287 34.21 11.08 -17.70
CA GLU A 287 33.42 10.59 -18.85
C GLU A 287 31.91 10.75 -18.63
N ARG A 288 31.42 10.47 -17.42
CA ARG A 288 29.99 10.57 -17.09
C ARG A 288 29.49 12.01 -17.17
N ILE A 289 30.28 13.00 -16.78
CA ILE A 289 29.88 14.40 -16.86
C ILE A 289 29.93 14.87 -18.31
N PHE A 290 31.00 14.54 -19.04
CA PHE A 290 31.12 14.85 -20.46
C PHE A 290 29.94 14.30 -21.27
N LYS A 291 29.58 13.02 -21.07
CA LYS A 291 28.42 12.35 -21.71
C LYS A 291 27.04 12.91 -21.38
N ARG A 292 26.94 13.84 -20.43
CA ARG A 292 25.68 14.55 -20.13
C ARG A 292 25.59 15.88 -20.88
N ILE A 293 26.70 16.34 -21.46
CA ILE A 293 26.87 17.65 -22.07
C ILE A 293 27.07 17.51 -23.58
N ASP A 294 27.74 16.45 -24.04
CA ASP A 294 28.00 16.15 -25.46
C ASP A 294 26.72 15.99 -26.30
N ASP A 295 25.61 15.55 -25.70
CA ASP A 295 24.28 15.54 -26.30
C ASP A 295 23.73 16.95 -26.63
N ALA A 296 24.46 18.03 -26.35
CA ALA A 296 24.15 19.41 -26.76
C ALA A 296 22.71 19.86 -26.49
N THR A 297 22.09 19.38 -25.40
CA THR A 297 20.73 19.76 -24.97
C THR A 297 20.71 21.01 -24.10
N ILE A 298 21.85 21.71 -23.99
CA ILE A 298 21.96 22.99 -23.29
C ILE A 298 21.69 24.09 -24.31
N PHE A 299 20.67 24.89 -24.02
CA PHE A 299 20.26 26.02 -24.84
C PHE A 299 20.41 27.32 -24.03
N PRO A 300 20.69 28.46 -24.70
CA PRO A 300 20.62 29.78 -24.08
C PRO A 300 19.22 30.04 -23.50
N ALA A 301 19.15 30.79 -22.40
CA ALA A 301 17.88 31.01 -21.69
C ALA A 301 16.78 31.62 -22.56
N GLN A 302 17.14 32.51 -23.48
CA GLN A 302 16.22 33.20 -24.40
C GLN A 302 15.77 32.32 -25.58
N ALA A 303 16.52 31.26 -25.92
CA ALA A 303 16.21 30.44 -27.10
C ALA A 303 14.90 29.65 -26.95
N MET A 304 14.46 29.40 -25.71
CA MET A 304 13.25 28.63 -25.38
C MET A 304 12.06 29.52 -25.03
N GLU A 305 12.18 30.85 -25.10
CA GLU A 305 11.12 31.78 -24.70
C GLU A 305 9.90 31.69 -25.61
N GLY A 306 10.10 31.59 -26.93
CA GLY A 306 9.02 31.41 -27.91
C GLY A 306 8.21 30.13 -27.65
N ILE A 307 8.90 29.00 -27.47
CA ILE A 307 8.27 27.72 -27.11
C ILE A 307 7.57 27.82 -25.75
N ASN A 308 8.17 28.46 -24.75
CA ASN A 308 7.54 28.63 -23.43
C ASN A 308 6.23 29.42 -23.53
N ASN A 309 6.20 30.49 -24.32
CA ASN A 309 5.01 31.29 -24.55
C ASN A 309 3.96 30.52 -25.36
N ALA A 310 4.37 29.77 -26.38
CA ALA A 310 3.47 28.91 -27.16
C ALA A 310 2.85 27.80 -26.29
N VAL A 311 3.63 27.15 -25.43
CA VAL A 311 3.14 26.14 -24.47
C VAL A 311 2.20 26.75 -23.43
N ALA A 312 2.54 27.94 -22.89
CA ALA A 312 1.68 28.64 -21.95
C ALA A 312 0.34 29.03 -22.59
N LYS A 313 0.37 29.50 -23.84
CA LYS A 313 -0.84 29.80 -24.62
C LYS A 313 -1.65 28.54 -24.89
N LEU A 314 -1.01 27.46 -25.34
CA LEU A 314 -1.67 26.18 -25.58
C LEU A 314 -2.40 25.67 -24.34
N ASN A 315 -1.74 25.70 -23.16
CA ASN A 315 -2.37 25.29 -21.90
C ASN A 315 -3.56 26.18 -21.52
N ALA A 316 -3.43 27.49 -21.67
CA ALA A 316 -4.54 28.42 -21.42
C ALA A 316 -5.72 28.15 -22.37
N THR A 317 -5.46 27.87 -23.64
CA THR A 317 -6.48 27.51 -24.63
C THR A 317 -7.10 26.14 -24.34
N VAL A 318 -6.33 25.16 -23.86
CA VAL A 318 -6.87 23.87 -23.40
C VAL A 318 -7.84 24.10 -22.24
N ASP A 319 -7.47 24.93 -21.26
CA ASP A 319 -8.34 25.25 -20.12
C ASP A 319 -9.60 26.03 -20.54
N ASP A 320 -9.52 26.93 -21.52
CA ASP A 320 -10.68 27.61 -22.09
C ASP A 320 -11.58 26.63 -22.87
N ALA A 321 -10.99 25.74 -23.66
CA ALA A 321 -11.69 24.69 -24.43
C ALA A 321 -12.38 23.65 -23.53
N LYS A 322 -11.94 23.46 -22.27
CA LYS A 322 -12.69 22.68 -21.28
C LYS A 322 -14.05 23.31 -21.00
N GLY A 323 -14.17 24.65 -21.01
CA GLY A 323 -15.41 25.37 -20.71
C GLY A 323 -16.07 24.87 -19.42
N GLY A 324 -17.33 24.45 -19.48
CA GLY A 324 -18.05 23.89 -18.34
C GLY A 324 -17.41 22.64 -17.70
N LEU A 325 -16.55 21.92 -18.42
CA LEU A 325 -15.81 20.76 -17.88
C LEU A 325 -14.80 21.18 -16.81
N GLY A 326 -14.21 22.39 -16.91
CA GLY A 326 -13.26 22.89 -15.91
C GLY A 326 -13.93 23.12 -14.55
N ILE A 327 -15.18 23.58 -14.53
CA ILE A 327 -15.98 23.73 -13.30
C ILE A 327 -16.30 22.34 -12.72
N VAL A 328 -16.65 21.39 -13.59
CA VAL A 328 -16.93 20.01 -13.18
C VAL A 328 -15.69 19.37 -12.58
N GLU A 329 -14.53 19.49 -13.23
CA GLU A 329 -13.22 19.06 -12.72
C GLU A 329 -12.92 19.68 -11.34
N ALA A 330 -12.97 21.00 -11.23
CA ALA A 330 -12.68 21.70 -9.98
C ALA A 330 -13.63 21.35 -8.82
N THR A 331 -14.90 21.02 -9.11
CA THR A 331 -15.92 20.80 -8.07
C THR A 331 -16.07 19.33 -7.71
N PHE A 332 -16.03 18.42 -8.68
CA PHE A 332 -16.39 17.02 -8.52
C PHE A 332 -15.20 16.04 -8.60
N PHE A 333 -14.01 16.52 -9.01
CA PHE A 333 -12.81 15.70 -9.13
C PHE A 333 -11.74 16.17 -8.13
N PRO A 334 -11.83 15.77 -6.84
CA PRO A 334 -10.87 16.19 -5.84
C PRO A 334 -9.47 15.63 -6.12
N GLY A 335 -8.46 16.50 -6.19
CA GLY A 335 -7.05 16.11 -6.30
C GLY A 335 -6.39 16.60 -7.60
N GLN A 336 -5.60 15.73 -8.24
CA GLN A 336 -4.89 16.04 -9.49
C GLN A 336 -5.71 15.71 -10.74
N GLY A 337 -6.97 15.30 -10.58
CA GLY A 337 -7.83 14.95 -11.70
C GLY A 337 -7.39 13.66 -12.38
N ILE A 338 -7.66 13.54 -13.68
CA ILE A 338 -7.37 12.33 -14.44
C ILE A 338 -5.99 12.45 -15.05
N VAL A 339 -5.18 11.41 -14.86
CA VAL A 339 -3.84 11.35 -15.44
C VAL A 339 -3.75 10.17 -16.40
N LYS A 340 -3.17 10.44 -17.56
CA LYS A 340 -2.89 9.44 -18.58
C LYS A 340 -1.52 8.81 -18.32
N SER A 341 -1.52 7.50 -18.09
CA SER A 341 -0.30 6.68 -18.10
C SER A 341 -0.04 6.16 -19.53
N LYS A 342 1.05 5.42 -19.73
CA LYS A 342 1.40 4.86 -21.04
C LYS A 342 0.29 4.04 -21.68
N THR A 343 -0.50 3.30 -20.89
CA THR A 343 -1.49 2.33 -21.38
C THR A 343 -2.94 2.67 -21.01
N GLN A 344 -3.16 3.49 -19.98
CA GLN A 344 -4.51 3.75 -19.46
C GLN A 344 -4.62 5.12 -18.78
N CYS A 345 -5.82 5.70 -18.82
CA CYS A 345 -6.21 6.84 -17.99
C CYS A 345 -6.71 6.36 -16.63
N THR A 346 -6.24 7.01 -15.56
CA THR A 346 -6.58 6.63 -14.18
C THR A 346 -7.02 7.85 -13.39
N GLU A 347 -7.90 7.62 -12.41
CA GLU A 347 -8.32 8.62 -11.44
C GLU A 347 -7.16 8.90 -10.45
N GLN A 348 -6.69 10.15 -10.34
CA GLN A 348 -5.62 10.54 -9.41
C GLN A 348 -6.10 11.58 -8.40
N GLY A 349 -5.89 11.33 -7.11
CA GLY A 349 -6.24 12.29 -6.06
C GLY A 349 -6.18 11.74 -4.64
N SER A 350 -6.35 12.65 -3.67
CA SER A 350 -6.35 12.34 -2.23
C SER A 350 -7.52 11.46 -1.80
N GLY A 351 -8.50 11.20 -2.67
CA GLY A 351 -9.64 10.32 -2.44
C GLY A 351 -9.43 8.86 -2.82
N ARG A 352 -8.31 8.50 -3.48
CA ARG A 352 -8.07 7.12 -3.98
C ARG A 352 -7.91 6.08 -2.86
N TRP A 353 -7.65 6.51 -1.61
CA TRP A 353 -7.70 5.60 -0.47
C TRP A 353 -9.11 5.12 -0.13
N LEU A 354 -10.18 5.75 -0.64
CA LEU A 354 -11.58 5.33 -0.45
C LEU A 354 -12.10 4.71 -1.76
N PRO A 355 -11.95 3.38 -1.96
CA PRO A 355 -12.47 2.71 -3.13
C PRO A 355 -13.98 2.80 -3.14
N LYS A 356 -14.55 2.64 -4.34
CA LYS A 356 -15.98 2.77 -4.56
C LYS A 356 -16.68 1.62 -3.81
N PRO A 357 -17.71 1.88 -2.99
CA PRO A 357 -18.37 0.82 -2.20
C PRO A 357 -18.90 -0.33 -3.06
N SER A 358 -19.37 -0.02 -4.27
CA SER A 358 -19.79 -1.03 -5.25
C SER A 358 -18.64 -1.95 -5.67
N ASP A 359 -17.45 -1.40 -5.83
CA ASP A 359 -16.29 -2.10 -6.35
C ASP A 359 -15.71 -2.99 -5.25
N VAL A 360 -15.69 -2.52 -4.00
CA VAL A 360 -15.37 -3.35 -2.82
C VAL A 360 -16.30 -4.57 -2.73
N VAL A 361 -17.61 -4.38 -2.91
CA VAL A 361 -18.59 -5.49 -2.86
C VAL A 361 -18.37 -6.46 -4.01
N VAL A 362 -18.14 -5.97 -5.23
CA VAL A 362 -17.89 -6.81 -6.40
C VAL A 362 -16.58 -7.60 -6.24
N THR A 363 -15.51 -6.95 -5.80
CA THR A 363 -14.22 -7.58 -5.53
C THR A 363 -14.37 -8.65 -4.44
N PHE A 364 -15.11 -8.36 -3.36
CA PHE A 364 -15.40 -9.37 -2.33
C PHE A 364 -16.14 -10.59 -2.89
N VAL A 365 -17.19 -10.39 -3.70
CA VAL A 365 -17.96 -11.49 -4.30
C VAL A 365 -17.09 -12.30 -5.27
N THR A 366 -16.23 -11.64 -6.03
CA THR A 366 -15.30 -12.29 -6.97
C THR A 366 -14.29 -13.14 -6.21
N LEU A 367 -13.68 -12.61 -5.16
CA LEU A 367 -12.75 -13.35 -4.30
C LEU A 367 -13.41 -14.52 -3.55
N ALA A 368 -14.68 -14.36 -3.18
CA ALA A 368 -15.46 -15.40 -2.51
C ALA A 368 -15.87 -16.54 -3.46
N ASN A 369 -15.73 -16.38 -4.78
CA ASN A 369 -15.99 -17.44 -5.74
C ASN A 369 -14.91 -18.55 -5.59
N PRO A 370 -15.30 -19.82 -5.38
CA PRO A 370 -14.34 -20.92 -5.20
C PRO A 370 -13.63 -21.39 -6.47
N ASP A 371 -14.10 -20.95 -7.63
CA ASP A 371 -13.53 -21.29 -8.94
C ASP A 371 -12.28 -20.45 -9.22
N MET A 372 -11.12 -21.08 -9.09
CA MET A 372 -9.81 -20.44 -9.29
C MET A 372 -9.51 -20.19 -10.78
N ASP A 373 -10.08 -21.00 -11.67
CA ASP A 373 -9.85 -20.89 -13.12
C ASP A 373 -10.72 -19.78 -13.73
N GLY A 374 -11.87 -19.49 -13.11
CA GLY A 374 -12.77 -18.38 -13.43
C GLY A 374 -12.43 -17.02 -12.78
N GLY A 375 -11.25 -16.88 -12.17
CA GLY A 375 -10.80 -15.63 -11.53
C GLY A 375 -11.21 -15.47 -10.05
N GLY A 376 -11.69 -16.53 -9.39
CA GLY A 376 -11.96 -16.58 -7.96
C GLY A 376 -10.72 -16.83 -7.09
N GLY A 377 -10.84 -16.57 -5.79
CA GLY A 377 -9.72 -16.63 -4.84
C GLY A 377 -8.64 -15.56 -5.10
N TYR A 378 -7.50 -15.69 -4.44
CA TYR A 378 -6.36 -14.78 -4.61
C TYR A 378 -5.04 -15.55 -4.65
N LYS A 379 -4.22 -15.30 -5.69
CA LYS A 379 -2.90 -15.92 -5.87
C LYS A 379 -2.88 -17.44 -5.64
N GLY A 380 -3.86 -18.16 -6.19
CA GLY A 380 -3.91 -19.63 -6.10
C GLY A 380 -4.44 -20.19 -4.78
N THR A 381 -4.87 -19.35 -3.83
CA THR A 381 -5.55 -19.78 -2.59
C THR A 381 -6.96 -19.20 -2.52
N ARG A 382 -7.93 -19.97 -1.99
CA ARG A 382 -9.32 -19.52 -1.83
C ARG A 382 -9.44 -18.52 -0.67
N LEU A 383 -10.43 -17.65 -0.72
CA LEU A 383 -10.68 -16.70 0.38
C LEU A 383 -11.22 -17.41 1.64
N LEU A 384 -12.21 -18.28 1.46
CA LEU A 384 -12.76 -19.20 2.46
C LEU A 384 -13.39 -20.41 1.74
N TRP A 385 -12.96 -21.62 2.05
CA TRP A 385 -13.47 -22.84 1.45
C TRP A 385 -13.28 -24.06 2.36
N TRP A 386 -13.77 -25.23 1.97
CA TRP A 386 -13.59 -26.48 2.71
C TRP A 386 -12.68 -27.43 1.93
N LYS A 387 -11.59 -27.87 2.55
CA LYS A 387 -10.68 -28.88 2.00
C LYS A 387 -10.80 -30.15 2.82
N TRP A 388 -10.77 -31.30 2.14
CA TRP A 388 -10.68 -32.59 2.81
C TRP A 388 -9.23 -32.80 3.22
N LEU A 389 -8.93 -32.66 4.50
CA LEU A 389 -7.59 -32.92 5.04
C LEU A 389 -7.50 -34.38 5.50
N SER A 390 -6.35 -35.01 5.30
CA SER A 390 -6.13 -36.34 5.86
C SER A 390 -6.04 -36.24 7.39
N ILE A 391 -6.60 -37.22 8.11
CA ILE A 391 -6.54 -37.25 9.59
C ILE A 391 -5.09 -37.33 10.08
N ALA A 392 -4.23 -37.91 9.27
CA ALA A 392 -2.78 -38.01 9.44
C ALA A 392 -2.10 -36.64 9.66
N ASP A 393 -2.42 -35.64 8.82
CA ASP A 393 -1.81 -34.30 8.89
C ASP A 393 -2.19 -33.54 10.19
N VAL A 394 -3.38 -33.82 10.73
CA VAL A 394 -3.87 -33.22 11.99
C VAL A 394 -3.15 -33.80 13.21
N VAL A 395 -2.79 -35.09 13.16
CA VAL A 395 -2.10 -35.79 14.26
C VAL A 395 -0.62 -35.42 14.31
N GLY A 396 0.03 -35.21 13.17
CA GLY A 396 1.43 -34.78 13.11
C GLY A 396 1.72 -33.45 13.80
N PHE A 397 0.75 -32.53 13.84
CA PHE A 397 0.86 -31.28 14.60
C PHE A 397 0.85 -31.49 16.13
N LEU A 398 0.11 -32.49 16.61
CA LEU A 398 -0.08 -32.76 18.04
C LEU A 398 1.05 -33.61 18.66
N VAL A 399 1.82 -34.32 17.85
CA VAL A 399 2.92 -35.20 18.29
C VAL A 399 4.22 -34.83 17.56
N PRO A 400 4.98 -33.84 18.06
CA PRO A 400 6.27 -33.48 17.49
C PRO A 400 7.25 -34.66 17.50
N ASP A 401 8.16 -34.70 16.52
CA ASP A 401 9.22 -35.72 16.39
C ASP A 401 10.00 -35.92 17.71
N GLY A 402 10.19 -34.84 18.49
CA GLY A 402 10.88 -34.90 19.79
C GLY A 402 10.18 -35.73 20.88
N ILE A 403 8.86 -35.94 20.80
CA ILE A 403 8.13 -36.86 21.70
C ILE A 403 8.39 -38.32 21.30
N VAL A 404 8.51 -38.60 20.00
CA VAL A 404 8.83 -39.94 19.47
C VAL A 404 10.26 -40.33 19.84
N ASP A 405 11.19 -39.37 19.83
CA ASP A 405 12.58 -39.57 20.26
C ASP A 405 12.73 -39.86 21.76
N MET A 406 11.88 -39.28 22.61
CA MET A 406 11.90 -39.51 24.07
C MET A 406 11.42 -40.90 24.50
N LEU A 407 10.71 -41.63 23.63
CA LEU A 407 10.25 -42.99 23.92
C LEU A 407 11.43 -43.98 23.88
N PRO A 408 11.47 -45.03 24.71
CA PRO A 408 12.54 -46.04 24.67
C PRO A 408 12.47 -46.90 23.40
N GLY A 409 13.61 -47.14 22.75
CA GLY A 409 13.76 -47.97 21.55
C GLY A 409 14.74 -47.39 20.53
N ASP A 410 15.27 -48.22 19.63
CA ASP A 410 16.13 -47.82 18.51
C ASP A 410 15.32 -47.65 17.22
N TYR A 411 15.80 -46.80 16.31
CA TYR A 411 15.25 -46.65 14.96
C TYR A 411 15.66 -47.84 14.08
N GLY A 412 14.83 -48.20 13.10
CA GLY A 412 15.11 -49.29 12.17
C GLY A 412 16.43 -49.10 11.44
N ALA A 413 17.24 -50.15 11.39
CA ALA A 413 18.46 -50.22 10.60
C ALA A 413 18.27 -51.24 9.45
N HIS A 414 19.05 -51.09 8.39
CA HIS A 414 19.07 -52.05 7.29
C HIS A 414 19.89 -53.29 7.68
N GLY A 415 19.38 -54.47 7.34
CA GLY A 415 20.12 -55.73 7.49
C GLY A 415 21.21 -55.90 6.43
N VAL A 416 21.99 -56.98 6.55
CA VAL A 416 23.07 -57.33 5.60
C VAL A 416 22.54 -57.60 4.18
N ASP A 417 21.24 -57.87 4.06
CA ASP A 417 20.53 -58.20 2.82
C ASP A 417 19.97 -56.94 2.10
N GLY A 418 20.17 -55.74 2.68
CA GLY A 418 19.70 -54.47 2.13
C GLY A 418 18.21 -54.16 2.40
N GLU A 419 17.46 -55.08 3.04
CA GLU A 419 16.07 -54.84 3.41
C GLU A 419 15.95 -54.15 4.78
N PHE A 420 15.08 -53.15 4.84
CA PHE A 420 14.79 -52.35 6.04
C PHE A 420 13.82 -53.10 6.95
N GLN A 421 14.21 -53.34 8.20
CA GLN A 421 13.35 -53.95 9.22
C GLN A 421 12.74 -52.83 10.09
N PRO A 422 11.46 -52.47 9.90
CA PRO A 422 10.83 -51.39 10.66
C PRO A 422 10.67 -51.78 12.14
N THR A 423 10.98 -50.84 13.03
CA THR A 423 10.85 -51.01 14.49
C THR A 423 9.58 -50.30 14.99
N TYR A 424 9.19 -50.53 16.25
CA TYR A 424 8.06 -49.85 16.90
C TYR A 424 8.11 -48.31 16.78
N LYS A 425 9.31 -47.72 16.91
CA LYS A 425 9.52 -46.29 16.72
C LYS A 425 9.22 -45.83 15.30
N ASP A 426 9.59 -46.62 14.28
CA ASP A 426 9.33 -46.28 12.88
C ASP A 426 7.84 -46.37 12.56
N HIS A 427 7.10 -47.31 13.14
CA HIS A 427 5.65 -47.38 13.01
C HIS A 427 4.94 -46.19 13.69
N LEU A 428 5.44 -45.74 14.83
CA LEU A 428 4.94 -44.53 15.51
C LEU A 428 5.30 -43.25 14.75
N LEU A 429 6.51 -43.17 14.21
CA LEU A 429 6.96 -42.06 13.36
C LEU A 429 6.15 -42.01 12.06
N ALA A 430 5.92 -43.16 11.40
CA ALA A 430 5.07 -43.27 10.22
C ALA A 430 3.60 -42.93 10.53
N PHE A 431 3.10 -43.29 11.71
CA PHE A 431 1.78 -42.86 12.18
C PHE A 431 1.71 -41.35 12.44
N ALA A 432 2.74 -40.75 13.04
CA ALA A 432 2.82 -39.31 13.30
C ALA A 432 3.06 -38.48 12.02
N LYS A 433 3.82 -39.01 11.06
CA LYS A 433 4.09 -38.41 9.75
C LYS A 433 2.99 -38.64 8.72
N GLY A 434 2.03 -39.51 9.04
CA GLY A 434 0.83 -39.65 8.24
C GLY A 434 0.90 -40.65 7.09
N ASP A 435 1.86 -41.58 7.10
CA ASP A 435 2.02 -42.60 6.05
C ASP A 435 0.91 -43.68 6.08
N VAL A 436 -0.04 -43.58 7.01
CA VAL A 436 -1.21 -44.47 7.13
C VAL A 436 -2.50 -43.68 6.84
N TYR A 437 -3.27 -44.12 5.85
CA TYR A 437 -4.54 -43.48 5.48
C TYR A 437 -5.62 -43.72 6.56
N LEU A 438 -5.86 -42.71 7.40
CA LEU A 438 -6.82 -42.74 8.51
C LEU A 438 -8.20 -42.16 8.14
N GLY A 439 -8.41 -41.78 6.87
CA GLY A 439 -9.59 -41.07 6.38
C GLY A 439 -9.37 -39.56 6.27
N SER A 440 -10.40 -38.84 5.83
CA SER A 440 -10.34 -37.39 5.61
C SER A 440 -11.48 -36.67 6.33
N VAL A 441 -11.16 -35.55 6.99
CA VAL A 441 -12.13 -34.69 7.68
C VAL A 441 -12.30 -33.39 6.89
N PRO A 442 -13.53 -32.88 6.72
CA PRO A 442 -13.72 -31.57 6.11
C PRO A 442 -13.15 -30.51 7.04
N MET A 443 -12.06 -29.87 6.61
CA MET A 443 -11.40 -28.77 7.30
C MET A 443 -11.72 -27.48 6.55
N LEU A 444 -11.89 -26.38 7.28
CA LEU A 444 -11.93 -25.05 6.69
C LEU A 444 -10.55 -24.72 6.12
N ASP A 445 -10.51 -24.00 5.00
CA ASP A 445 -9.32 -23.68 4.22
C ASP A 445 -9.46 -22.27 3.63
N GLY A 446 -8.34 -21.65 3.27
CA GLY A 446 -8.28 -20.31 2.69
C GLY A 446 -7.78 -19.23 3.62
N HIS A 447 -7.50 -18.06 3.05
CA HIS A 447 -6.80 -16.97 3.73
C HIS A 447 -7.50 -16.49 5.02
N ILE A 448 -8.83 -16.49 5.06
CA ILE A 448 -9.58 -16.13 6.27
C ILE A 448 -9.38 -17.17 7.38
N TRP A 449 -9.39 -18.46 7.01
CA TRP A 449 -9.24 -19.54 7.97
C TRP A 449 -7.83 -19.59 8.55
N ASP A 450 -6.79 -19.43 7.72
CA ASP A 450 -5.40 -19.41 8.18
C ASP A 450 -5.18 -18.32 9.25
N SER A 451 -5.65 -17.09 8.97
CA SER A 451 -5.60 -16.00 9.91
C SER A 451 -6.37 -16.29 11.20
N LEU A 452 -7.57 -16.87 11.07
CA LEU A 452 -8.42 -17.23 12.20
C LEU A 452 -7.78 -18.30 13.09
N PHE A 453 -7.26 -19.35 12.48
CA PHE A 453 -6.61 -20.49 13.13
C PHE A 453 -5.42 -20.03 13.97
N ARG A 454 -4.53 -19.21 13.38
CA ARG A 454 -3.35 -18.65 14.06
C ARG A 454 -3.72 -17.91 15.35
N VAL A 455 -4.77 -17.08 15.31
CA VAL A 455 -5.24 -16.33 16.47
C VAL A 455 -5.84 -17.24 17.52
N LEU A 456 -6.67 -18.21 17.13
CA LEU A 456 -7.30 -19.13 18.08
C LEU A 456 -6.27 -20.00 18.81
N VAL A 457 -5.28 -20.54 18.08
CA VAL A 457 -4.22 -21.38 18.66
C VAL A 457 -3.35 -20.56 19.62
N ALA A 458 -2.88 -19.38 19.18
CA ALA A 458 -2.10 -18.49 20.03
C ALA A 458 -2.85 -18.07 21.30
N MET A 459 -4.15 -17.76 21.16
CA MET A 459 -5.01 -17.41 22.28
C MET A 459 -5.19 -18.57 23.25
N ALA A 460 -5.39 -19.79 22.74
CA ALA A 460 -5.53 -20.98 23.57
C ALA A 460 -4.28 -21.20 24.43
N PHE A 461 -3.08 -21.11 23.84
CA PHE A 461 -1.82 -21.18 24.59
C PHE A 461 -1.65 -20.01 25.57
N GLY A 462 -2.00 -18.79 25.16
CA GLY A 462 -1.92 -17.59 26.01
C GLY A 462 -2.83 -17.67 27.23
N ILE A 463 -4.05 -18.18 27.08
CA ILE A 463 -4.99 -18.44 28.18
C ILE A 463 -4.48 -19.58 29.05
N MET A 464 -4.09 -20.70 28.44
CA MET A 464 -3.66 -21.92 29.14
C MET A 464 -2.43 -21.67 30.04
N LEU A 465 -1.48 -20.86 29.59
CA LEU A 465 -0.27 -20.55 30.36
C LEU A 465 -0.41 -19.26 31.18
N GLY A 466 -1.04 -18.23 30.61
CA GLY A 466 -1.12 -16.91 31.23
C GLY A 466 -2.10 -16.85 32.40
N VAL A 467 -3.27 -17.51 32.30
CA VAL A 467 -4.26 -17.47 33.38
C VAL A 467 -3.74 -18.15 34.65
N PRO A 468 -3.19 -19.38 34.62
CA PRO A 468 -2.63 -19.99 35.82
C PRO A 468 -1.53 -19.14 36.43
N LEU A 469 -0.57 -18.67 35.62
CA LEU A 469 0.53 -17.85 36.11
C LEU A 469 0.02 -16.56 36.76
N GLY A 470 -0.91 -15.85 36.12
CA GLY A 470 -1.51 -14.63 36.66
C GLY A 470 -2.26 -14.87 37.98
N ILE A 471 -3.04 -15.96 38.07
CA ILE A 471 -3.70 -16.35 39.34
C ILE A 471 -2.66 -16.60 40.43
N TYR A 472 -1.59 -17.35 40.15
CA TYR A 472 -0.53 -17.60 41.13
C TYR A 472 0.21 -16.32 41.55
N MET A 473 0.45 -15.39 40.63
CA MET A 473 1.00 -14.06 40.95
C MET A 473 0.04 -13.20 41.77
N GLY A 474 -1.27 -13.41 41.64
CA GLY A 474 -2.29 -12.71 42.44
C GLY A 474 -2.39 -13.23 43.88
N VAL A 475 -2.12 -14.52 44.10
CA VAL A 475 -2.29 -15.18 45.41
C VAL A 475 -0.97 -15.36 46.17
N SER A 476 0.15 -15.59 45.47
CA SER A 476 1.46 -15.86 46.09
C SER A 476 2.43 -14.70 45.94
N ARG A 477 3.03 -14.29 47.07
CA ARG A 477 4.08 -13.26 47.10
C ARG A 477 5.33 -13.68 46.34
N LEU A 478 5.70 -14.97 46.40
CA LEU A 478 6.90 -15.48 45.72
C LEU A 478 6.76 -15.37 44.20
N PHE A 479 5.64 -15.86 43.66
CA PHE A 479 5.37 -15.79 42.22
C PHE A 479 5.26 -14.34 41.75
N LYS A 480 4.60 -13.48 42.54
CA LYS A 480 4.54 -12.05 42.25
C LYS A 480 5.95 -11.44 42.18
N SER A 481 6.76 -11.56 43.23
CA SER A 481 8.08 -10.94 43.26
C SER A 481 9.03 -11.43 42.17
N PHE A 482 8.93 -12.70 41.76
CA PHE A 482 9.79 -13.25 40.69
C PHE A 482 9.29 -12.88 39.29
N PHE A 483 8.02 -13.12 38.95
CA PHE A 483 7.53 -12.97 37.58
C PHE A 483 7.07 -11.55 37.22
N ASP A 484 6.65 -10.73 38.20
CA ASP A 484 6.14 -9.37 37.94
C ASP A 484 7.19 -8.49 37.23
N PRO A 485 8.48 -8.48 37.63
CA PRO A 485 9.52 -7.77 36.89
C PRO A 485 9.72 -8.28 35.44
N LEU A 486 9.66 -9.59 35.20
CA LEU A 486 9.82 -10.14 33.85
C LEU A 486 8.67 -9.72 32.93
N ILE A 487 7.43 -9.79 33.44
CA ILE A 487 6.23 -9.41 32.69
C ILE A 487 6.22 -7.89 32.43
N GLU A 488 6.53 -7.08 33.44
CA GLU A 488 6.60 -5.62 33.30
C GLU A 488 7.75 -5.15 32.39
N LEU A 489 8.83 -5.92 32.27
CA LEU A 489 9.93 -5.63 31.35
C LEU A 489 9.55 -5.93 29.89
N TYR A 490 8.90 -7.07 29.64
CA TYR A 490 8.62 -7.50 28.27
C TYR A 490 7.34 -6.85 27.69
N ARG A 491 6.30 -6.61 28.51
CA ARG A 491 5.01 -6.04 28.05
C ARG A 491 5.11 -4.72 27.28
N PRO A 492 5.93 -3.73 27.68
CA PRO A 492 5.96 -2.42 27.00
C PRO A 492 6.54 -2.48 25.59
N VAL A 493 7.30 -3.53 25.28
CA VAL A 493 7.89 -3.70 23.96
C VAL A 493 6.78 -4.03 22.96
N PRO A 494 6.60 -3.22 21.89
CA PRO A 494 5.60 -3.51 20.88
C PRO A 494 5.79 -4.92 20.33
N PRO A 495 4.74 -5.76 20.26
CA PRO A 495 4.85 -7.14 19.78
C PRO A 495 5.50 -7.24 18.39
N LEU A 496 5.23 -6.27 17.52
CA LEU A 496 5.81 -6.20 16.18
C LEU A 496 7.33 -6.00 16.17
N ALA A 497 7.91 -5.41 17.22
CA ALA A 497 9.37 -5.25 17.33
C ALA A 497 10.08 -6.60 17.47
N TRP A 498 9.39 -7.63 17.96
CA TRP A 498 9.91 -8.99 18.05
C TRP A 498 9.83 -9.77 16.74
N ALA A 499 9.05 -9.29 15.75
CA ALA A 499 8.77 -10.03 14.53
C ALA A 499 10.04 -10.44 13.76
N PRO A 500 11.02 -9.57 13.50
CA PRO A 500 12.22 -9.97 12.75
C PRO A 500 13.01 -11.10 13.44
N LEU A 501 13.14 -11.02 14.77
CA LEU A 501 13.86 -12.01 15.57
C LEU A 501 13.13 -13.36 15.58
N ILE A 502 11.82 -13.34 15.87
CA ILE A 502 11.00 -14.54 15.96
C ILE A 502 10.95 -15.25 14.60
N LEU A 503 10.76 -14.50 13.51
CA LEU A 503 10.71 -15.06 12.16
C LEU A 503 12.06 -15.63 11.71
N THR A 504 13.18 -15.14 12.25
CA THR A 504 14.51 -15.70 11.99
C THR A 504 14.71 -17.03 12.72
N ILE A 505 14.17 -17.18 13.93
CA ILE A 505 14.34 -18.38 14.77
C ILE A 505 13.35 -19.47 14.39
N PHE A 506 12.06 -19.14 14.31
CA PHE A 506 10.95 -20.07 14.06
C PHE A 506 10.57 -20.18 12.58
N GLY A 507 11.23 -19.40 11.71
CA GLY A 507 10.94 -19.35 10.29
C GLY A 507 9.74 -18.47 9.93
N ILE A 508 9.51 -18.38 8.62
CA ILE A 508 8.52 -17.48 8.00
C ILE A 508 7.11 -18.11 7.95
N GLN A 509 6.99 -19.38 8.33
CA GLN A 509 5.73 -20.15 8.29
C GLN A 509 4.77 -19.74 9.42
N ASP A 510 3.87 -20.65 9.83
CA ASP A 510 2.84 -20.37 10.83
C ASP A 510 3.38 -20.27 12.25
N ASP A 511 4.40 -21.08 12.57
CA ASP A 511 4.94 -21.21 13.94
C ASP A 511 5.43 -19.87 14.50
N GLY A 512 6.22 -19.12 13.73
CA GLY A 512 6.72 -17.81 14.14
C GLY A 512 5.60 -16.80 14.39
N LYS A 513 4.54 -16.82 13.57
CA LYS A 513 3.39 -15.92 13.72
C LYS A 513 2.55 -16.30 14.95
N ILE A 514 2.30 -17.59 15.15
CA ILE A 514 1.57 -18.11 16.31
C ILE A 514 2.33 -17.80 17.59
N PHE A 515 3.66 -17.97 17.62
CA PHE A 515 4.47 -17.65 18.80
C PHE A 515 4.42 -16.16 19.15
N LEU A 516 4.51 -15.30 18.14
CA LEU A 516 4.41 -13.85 18.32
C LEU A 516 3.05 -13.45 18.93
N LEU A 517 1.96 -14.02 18.41
CA LEU A 517 0.60 -13.81 18.94
C LEU A 517 0.43 -14.39 20.34
N PHE A 518 1.03 -15.55 20.60
CA PHE A 518 1.02 -16.20 21.90
C PHE A 518 1.64 -15.28 22.94
N MET A 519 2.77 -14.62 22.64
CA MET A 519 3.36 -13.63 23.54
C MET A 519 2.33 -12.56 23.88
N VAL A 520 1.73 -11.91 22.87
CA VAL A 520 0.70 -10.87 23.09
C VAL A 520 -0.42 -11.34 24.02
N ALA A 521 -1.02 -12.48 23.71
CA ALA A 521 -2.09 -13.05 24.51
C ALA A 521 -1.62 -13.36 25.94
N PHE A 522 -0.44 -13.97 26.08
CA PHE A 522 0.14 -14.35 27.36
C PHE A 522 0.29 -13.16 28.32
N ALA A 523 0.90 -12.04 27.89
CA ALA A 523 1.03 -10.85 28.75
C ALA A 523 -0.31 -10.34 29.25
N ILE A 524 -1.28 -10.19 28.34
CA ILE A 524 -2.60 -9.65 28.66
C ILE A 524 -3.32 -10.60 29.63
N MET A 525 -3.28 -11.91 29.37
CA MET A 525 -3.94 -12.91 30.22
C MET A 525 -3.32 -13.01 31.61
N VAL A 526 -1.99 -12.93 31.74
CA VAL A 526 -1.31 -12.90 33.06
C VAL A 526 -1.80 -11.71 33.88
N ILE A 527 -1.87 -10.52 33.27
CA ILE A 527 -2.24 -9.30 33.98
C ILE A 527 -3.72 -9.30 34.37
N SER A 528 -4.61 -9.66 33.45
CA SER A 528 -6.04 -9.74 33.74
C SER A 528 -6.34 -10.77 34.83
N ALA A 529 -5.68 -11.93 34.79
CA ALA A 529 -5.84 -12.96 35.81
C ALA A 529 -5.26 -12.53 37.18
N ARG A 530 -4.09 -11.88 37.19
CA ARG A 530 -3.49 -11.31 38.42
C ARG A 530 -4.38 -10.26 39.06
N THR A 531 -4.88 -9.31 38.27
CA THR A 531 -5.75 -8.23 38.75
C THR A 531 -7.06 -8.80 39.27
N GLY A 532 -7.67 -9.75 38.56
CA GLY A 532 -8.87 -10.44 39.02
C GLY A 532 -8.67 -11.24 40.31
N ALA A 533 -7.56 -11.96 40.44
CA ALA A 533 -7.26 -12.74 41.64
C ALA A 533 -6.99 -11.84 42.86
N SER A 534 -6.12 -10.85 42.71
CA SER A 534 -5.75 -9.92 43.79
C SER A 534 -6.86 -8.94 44.18
N GLY A 535 -7.81 -8.66 43.28
CA GLY A 535 -9.01 -7.86 43.55
C GLY A 535 -10.06 -8.55 44.43
N THR A 536 -9.80 -9.78 44.89
CA THR A 536 -10.75 -10.49 45.76
C THR A 536 -10.83 -9.87 47.14
N GLN A 537 -12.05 -9.46 47.54
CA GLN A 537 -12.29 -8.87 48.85
C GLN A 537 -11.84 -9.81 49.98
N LEU A 538 -11.02 -9.28 50.88
CA LEU A 538 -10.45 -10.05 51.99
C LEU A 538 -11.52 -10.63 52.93
N SER A 539 -12.69 -9.98 53.01
CA SER A 539 -13.87 -10.47 53.75
C SER A 539 -14.37 -11.82 53.22
N LYS A 540 -14.44 -12.01 51.90
CA LYS A 540 -14.86 -13.28 51.28
C LYS A 540 -13.88 -14.41 51.62
N ILE A 541 -12.58 -14.11 51.57
CA ILE A 541 -11.52 -15.07 51.90
C ILE A 541 -11.59 -15.47 53.38
N ARG A 542 -11.67 -14.49 54.30
CA ARG A 542 -11.79 -14.74 55.75
C ARG A 542 -13.05 -15.51 56.10
N ALA A 543 -14.19 -15.17 55.48
CA ALA A 543 -15.45 -15.89 55.69
C ALA A 543 -15.34 -17.36 55.27
N SER A 544 -14.69 -17.65 54.13
CA SER A 544 -14.46 -19.02 53.69
C SER A 544 -13.52 -19.80 54.61
N HIS A 545 -12.48 -19.17 55.16
CA HIS A 545 -11.64 -19.79 56.19
C HIS A 545 -12.44 -20.12 57.47
N SER A 546 -13.33 -19.22 57.91
CA SER A 546 -14.20 -19.49 59.08
C SER A 546 -15.17 -20.66 58.87
N LEU A 547 -15.50 -20.99 57.61
CA LEU A 547 -16.29 -22.16 57.24
C LEU A 547 -15.45 -23.44 57.07
N GLY A 548 -14.15 -23.39 57.37
CA GLY A 548 -13.25 -24.54 57.27
C GLY A 548 -12.76 -24.85 55.86
N ALA A 549 -12.88 -23.91 54.90
CA ALA A 549 -12.39 -24.13 53.55
C ALA A 549 -10.86 -24.17 53.50
N THR A 550 -10.32 -25.18 52.81
CA THR A 550 -8.90 -25.29 52.48
C THR A 550 -8.48 -24.26 51.42
N ASP A 551 -7.19 -23.93 51.34
CA ASP A 551 -6.67 -22.96 50.35
C ASP A 551 -7.02 -23.33 48.90
N ARG A 552 -7.04 -24.63 48.58
CA ARG A 552 -7.45 -25.13 47.24
C ARG A 552 -8.95 -24.92 46.99
N GLN A 553 -9.78 -25.08 48.01
CA GLN A 553 -11.21 -24.78 47.92
C GLN A 553 -11.44 -23.27 47.78
N ILE A 554 -10.73 -22.44 48.53
CA ILE A 554 -10.81 -20.98 48.43
C ILE A 554 -10.38 -20.53 47.02
N LEU A 555 -9.29 -21.08 46.49
CA LEU A 555 -8.83 -20.79 45.13
C LEU A 555 -9.90 -21.12 44.09
N ARG A 556 -10.49 -22.32 44.14
CA ARG A 556 -11.45 -22.81 43.13
C ARG A 556 -12.84 -22.21 43.24
N TYR A 557 -13.33 -21.97 44.45
CA TYR A 557 -14.73 -21.56 44.70
C TYR A 557 -14.91 -20.09 45.06
N VAL A 558 -13.84 -19.37 45.42
CA VAL A 558 -13.91 -17.95 45.82
C VAL A 558 -13.10 -17.08 44.86
N ILE A 559 -11.80 -17.36 44.72
CA ILE A 559 -10.88 -16.51 43.97
C ILE A 559 -11.14 -16.65 42.46
N LEU A 560 -11.17 -17.87 41.93
CA LEU A 560 -11.36 -18.11 40.49
C LEU A 560 -12.71 -17.56 39.98
N PRO A 561 -13.86 -17.79 40.63
CA PRO A 561 -15.14 -17.22 40.18
C PRO A 561 -15.18 -15.69 40.27
N ASN A 562 -14.45 -15.10 41.22
CA ASN A 562 -14.36 -13.65 41.36
C ASN A 562 -13.40 -13.01 40.34
N ALA A 563 -12.35 -13.72 39.94
CA ALA A 563 -11.42 -13.29 38.90
C ALA A 563 -11.97 -13.47 37.48
N LEU A 564 -12.94 -14.36 37.30
CA LEU A 564 -13.49 -14.73 35.98
C LEU A 564 -13.99 -13.54 35.13
N PRO A 565 -14.68 -12.51 35.68
CA PRO A 565 -15.08 -11.33 34.90
C PRO A 565 -13.89 -10.55 34.33
N GLU A 566 -12.80 -10.42 35.09
CA GLU A 566 -11.57 -9.77 34.65
C GLU A 566 -10.83 -10.63 33.63
N ILE A 567 -10.75 -11.96 33.86
CA ILE A 567 -10.16 -12.91 32.91
C ILE A 567 -10.88 -12.83 31.56
N LEU A 568 -12.22 -12.90 31.53
CA LEU A 568 -12.97 -12.81 30.27
C LEU A 568 -12.88 -11.43 29.60
N THR A 569 -12.74 -10.36 30.39
CA THR A 569 -12.45 -9.03 29.85
C THR A 569 -11.05 -9.01 29.22
N GLY A 570 -10.07 -9.64 29.85
CA GLY A 570 -8.73 -9.89 29.31
C GLY A 570 -8.75 -10.66 28.01
N VAL A 571 -9.51 -11.76 27.92
CA VAL A 571 -9.69 -12.53 26.67
C VAL A 571 -10.19 -11.60 25.56
N ARG A 572 -11.22 -10.81 25.83
CA ARG A 572 -11.78 -9.87 24.83
C ARG A 572 -10.75 -8.83 24.35
N ILE A 573 -9.97 -8.26 25.27
CA ILE A 573 -8.90 -7.31 24.92
C ILE A 573 -7.82 -8.01 24.10
N SER A 574 -7.38 -9.19 24.54
CA SER A 574 -6.32 -9.94 23.88
C SER A 574 -6.70 -10.36 22.45
N ILE A 575 -7.96 -10.72 22.18
CA ILE A 575 -8.44 -11.01 20.83
C ILE A 575 -8.24 -9.80 19.91
N GLY A 576 -8.64 -8.60 20.35
CA GLY A 576 -8.48 -7.37 19.56
C GLY A 576 -7.01 -7.04 19.26
N VAL A 577 -6.14 -7.15 20.26
CA VAL A 577 -4.70 -6.87 20.09
C VAL A 577 -4.03 -7.95 19.23
N CYS A 578 -4.39 -9.23 19.40
CA CYS A 578 -3.89 -10.32 18.56
C CYS A 578 -4.28 -10.12 17.11
N TRP A 579 -5.52 -9.69 16.83
CA TRP A 579 -5.96 -9.44 15.46
C TRP A 579 -5.12 -8.35 14.78
N GLY A 580 -4.93 -7.20 15.44
CA GLY A 580 -4.09 -6.12 14.89
C GLY A 580 -2.63 -6.54 14.71
N THR A 581 -2.11 -7.37 15.61
CA THR A 581 -0.73 -7.85 15.54
C THR A 581 -0.54 -8.91 14.44
N LEU A 582 -1.52 -9.81 14.26
CA LEU A 582 -1.50 -10.84 13.23
C LEU A 582 -1.37 -10.21 11.85
N VAL A 583 -2.19 -9.21 11.56
CA VAL A 583 -2.22 -8.55 10.25
C VAL A 583 -0.86 -7.94 9.93
N ALA A 584 -0.28 -7.21 10.88
CA ALA A 584 1.06 -6.66 10.72
C ALA A 584 2.14 -7.75 10.51
N ALA A 585 2.03 -8.89 11.20
CA ALA A 585 2.94 -10.02 11.04
C ALA A 585 2.78 -10.72 9.67
N GLU A 586 1.55 -10.90 9.19
CA GLU A 586 1.22 -11.44 7.87
C GLU A 586 1.66 -10.49 6.74
N MET A 587 1.60 -9.18 6.97
CA MET A 587 2.12 -8.20 6.00
C MET A 587 3.65 -8.25 5.88
N LEU A 588 4.36 -8.50 6.99
CA LEU A 588 5.82 -8.49 7.00
C LEU A 588 6.42 -9.71 6.29
N ALA A 589 5.86 -10.90 6.52
CA ALA A 589 6.40 -12.15 5.98
C ALA A 589 5.34 -13.27 5.83
N GLY A 590 4.09 -12.94 5.49
CA GLY A 590 3.05 -13.92 5.21
C GLY A 590 3.21 -14.57 3.83
N THR A 591 2.93 -15.87 3.74
CA THR A 591 2.66 -16.57 2.47
C THR A 591 1.17 -16.77 2.24
N THR A 592 0.38 -16.80 3.32
CA THR A 592 -1.08 -16.86 3.33
C THR A 592 -1.63 -16.01 4.47
N GLY A 593 -2.91 -15.63 4.38
CA GLY A 593 -3.61 -14.85 5.41
C GLY A 593 -4.17 -13.53 4.88
N ILE A 594 -5.04 -12.89 5.64
CA ILE A 594 -5.68 -11.62 5.24
C ILE A 594 -4.65 -10.50 5.11
N GLY A 595 -3.67 -10.42 6.01
CA GLY A 595 -2.59 -9.42 5.94
C GLY A 595 -1.62 -9.66 4.79
N PHE A 596 -1.49 -10.90 4.30
CA PHE A 596 -0.74 -11.19 3.07
C PHE A 596 -1.45 -10.61 1.85
N ILE A 597 -2.77 -10.82 1.72
CA ILE A 597 -3.57 -10.22 0.65
C ILE A 597 -3.43 -8.70 0.68
N GLU A 598 -3.56 -8.10 1.87
CA GLU A 598 -3.43 -6.64 2.05
C GLU A 598 -2.06 -6.11 1.63
N ASN A 599 -0.97 -6.78 2.01
CA ASN A 599 0.38 -6.37 1.62
C ASN A 599 0.59 -6.45 0.10
N VAL A 600 0.10 -7.51 -0.55
CA VAL A 600 0.19 -7.62 -2.00
C VAL A 600 -0.66 -6.53 -2.67
N ALA A 601 -1.91 -6.35 -2.22
CA ALA A 601 -2.80 -5.30 -2.72
C ALA A 601 -2.16 -3.91 -2.61
N ARG A 602 -1.47 -3.63 -1.49
CA ARG A 602 -0.67 -2.43 -1.28
C ARG A 602 0.46 -2.28 -2.29
N THR A 603 1.21 -3.34 -2.59
CA THR A 603 2.31 -3.27 -3.56
C THR A 603 1.83 -2.95 -4.98
N VAL A 604 0.63 -3.40 -5.35
CA VAL A 604 0.03 -3.12 -6.67
C VAL A 604 -0.89 -1.90 -6.68
N SER A 605 -1.07 -1.22 -5.54
CA SER A 605 -1.99 -0.09 -5.36
C SER A 605 -3.45 -0.41 -5.75
N ASP A 606 -3.90 -1.63 -5.45
CA ASP A 606 -5.29 -2.08 -5.58
C ASP A 606 -6.02 -1.76 -4.26
N TYR A 607 -6.67 -0.60 -4.23
CA TYR A 607 -7.31 -0.09 -3.01
C TYR A 607 -8.60 -0.82 -2.71
N GLU A 608 -9.30 -1.31 -3.73
CA GLU A 608 -10.52 -2.12 -3.63
C GLU A 608 -10.25 -3.37 -2.80
N LEU A 609 -9.18 -4.10 -3.13
CA LEU A 609 -8.77 -5.31 -2.43
C LEU A 609 -8.33 -5.02 -0.99
N ILE A 610 -7.61 -3.91 -0.75
CA ILE A 610 -7.25 -3.47 0.62
C ILE A 610 -8.51 -3.28 1.47
N TRP A 611 -9.53 -2.59 0.95
CA TRP A 611 -10.76 -2.39 1.72
C TRP A 611 -11.57 -3.65 1.95
N VAL A 612 -11.56 -4.58 0.99
CA VAL A 612 -12.15 -5.90 1.21
C VAL A 612 -11.48 -6.57 2.42
N THR A 613 -10.15 -6.56 2.50
CA THR A 613 -9.44 -7.14 3.65
C THR A 613 -9.78 -6.42 4.97
N ILE A 614 -9.82 -5.08 5.00
CA ILE A 614 -10.21 -4.28 6.17
C ILE A 614 -11.65 -4.60 6.61
N LEU A 615 -12.58 -4.73 5.67
CA LEU A 615 -13.98 -5.02 5.95
C LEU A 615 -14.14 -6.44 6.51
N ILE A 616 -13.46 -7.43 5.93
CA ILE A 616 -13.43 -8.81 6.43
C ILE A 616 -12.87 -8.84 7.86
N MET A 617 -11.76 -8.15 8.12
CA MET A 617 -11.18 -8.04 9.45
C MET A 617 -12.14 -7.41 10.47
N GLY A 618 -12.79 -6.31 10.09
CA GLY A 618 -13.78 -5.64 10.93
C GLY A 618 -14.98 -6.53 11.26
N LEU A 619 -15.48 -7.27 10.26
CA LEU A 619 -16.57 -8.23 10.45
C LEU A 619 -16.16 -9.41 11.34
N LEU A 620 -14.97 -9.97 11.16
CA LEU A 620 -14.45 -11.06 11.99
C LEU A 620 -14.24 -10.60 13.43
N GLY A 621 -13.66 -9.41 13.64
CA GLY A 621 -13.51 -8.80 14.95
C GLY A 621 -14.86 -8.57 15.64
N LEU A 622 -15.85 -8.04 14.91
CA LEU A 622 -17.20 -7.86 15.42
C LEU A 622 -17.87 -9.20 15.76
N LEU A 623 -17.72 -10.21 14.90
CA LEU A 623 -18.24 -11.55 15.12
C LEU A 623 -17.67 -12.14 16.42
N PHE A 624 -16.35 -12.07 16.61
CA PHE A 624 -15.69 -12.50 17.85
C PHE A 624 -16.20 -11.75 19.07
N ASP A 625 -16.35 -10.43 18.96
CA ASP A 625 -16.85 -9.60 20.05
C ASP A 625 -18.26 -10.03 20.48
N LEU A 626 -19.15 -10.27 19.50
CA LEU A 626 -20.51 -10.72 19.73
C LEU A 626 -20.55 -12.12 20.36
N VAL A 627 -19.75 -13.06 19.85
CA VAL A 627 -19.63 -14.41 20.41
C VAL A 627 -19.12 -14.34 21.85
N MET A 628 -18.10 -13.53 22.12
CA MET A 628 -17.57 -13.37 23.48
C MET A 628 -18.58 -12.73 24.43
N ARG A 629 -19.36 -11.73 23.99
CA ARG A 629 -20.46 -11.17 24.80
C ARG A 629 -21.49 -12.23 25.15
N TRP A 630 -21.87 -13.07 24.18
CA TRP A 630 -22.78 -14.18 24.42
C TRP A 630 -22.21 -15.21 25.40
N VAL A 631 -20.93 -15.59 25.25
CA VAL A 631 -20.22 -16.48 26.18
C VAL A 631 -20.16 -15.89 27.59
N ILE A 632 -19.82 -14.60 27.73
CA ILE A 632 -19.79 -13.91 29.04
C ILE A 632 -21.16 -13.91 29.71
N GLY A 633 -22.23 -13.62 28.95
CA GLY A 633 -23.59 -13.61 29.47
C GLY A 633 -24.04 -14.98 30.00
N LYS A 634 -23.55 -16.07 29.40
CA LYS A 634 -23.85 -17.43 29.80
C LYS A 634 -22.97 -17.95 30.94
N LEU A 635 -21.68 -17.64 30.93
CA LEU A 635 -20.70 -18.11 31.93
C LEU A 635 -20.75 -17.31 33.24
N ILE A 636 -21.13 -16.04 33.21
CA ILE A 636 -21.11 -15.15 34.38
C ILE A 636 -22.47 -14.45 34.61
N PRO A 637 -23.55 -15.20 34.90
CA PRO A 637 -24.86 -14.60 35.17
C PRO A 637 -24.91 -13.74 36.44
N TRP A 638 -23.90 -13.84 37.31
CA TRP A 638 -23.78 -13.08 38.56
C TRP A 638 -23.08 -11.72 38.39
N ARG A 639 -22.53 -11.40 37.19
CA ARG A 639 -21.83 -10.14 36.94
C ARG A 639 -22.79 -8.96 37.14
N GLY A 640 -22.42 -8.02 38.02
CA GLY A 640 -23.22 -6.82 38.31
C GLY A 640 -24.41 -7.03 39.26
N LYS A 641 -24.56 -8.21 39.88
CA LYS A 641 -25.64 -8.53 40.84
C LYS A 641 -25.17 -8.66 42.30
N GLY A 642 -24.14 -7.91 42.70
CA GLY A 642 -23.57 -7.99 44.05
C GLY A 642 -23.17 -6.63 44.57
#